data_AF-A0A520IKQ1-F1
#
_entry.id   AF-A0A520IKQ1-F1
#
_cell.length_a   1.000
_cell.length_b   1.000
_cell.length_c   1.000
_cell.angle_alpha   90.00
_cell.angle_beta   90.00
_cell.angle_gamma   90.00
#
_symmetry.space_group_name_H-M   'P 1'
#
loop_
_entity.id
_entity.type
_entity.pdbx_description
1 polymer ?
#
loop_
_entity_poly.entity_id
_entity_poly.type
_entity_poly.pdbx_seq_one_letter_code
_entity_poly.pdbx_strand_id
1 'polypeptide(L)'
;GRINKNENPLFNERQRVQGNFDFNQRIQMDVIGNIGTKLKINMNYNTEAQFDFENQVKLDYTGGEDDIIKKIEAGNVSLPLNTTLITGTQALFGIKTQLQFGKLNVNTVFTQQKSQSREIQINNGAQQNEFRIGGDNYEANKHYFLAQYFRNNYNKALSNPPTITSGIIITKIEVWITNKAGNTQDSRDVLGFIDLGENTPFNTAQISGAGYSALPSGFTNPQFPRASNNLLERIPAGARQTNSNDVISFFQANGGTDNFAKLTYARRLTEREFTFHPKLGYISLNNALNTDEVLTVAYRYTFNGVEYQVGEFSTDIPFDQGAPRVLYTKLLKNETTKTNLPTWDLMMKNIYTIGGFQISPQNFKLDIFRIDEASGIDRPVISEGAKLDQFNRPLKDKLWLQVVGLDRLNQQDELKPDGIFDFETDNDPFSANNNNNNSGANSFGNVGGQTNTTGATAVVLTNTKNGYITIDPANGRVIFPLLEPFGADLAAQFLPSEQPFIDKYTYPALYDSTKVIAQQLFTRQNRYVIKGNYQSDISSEFSLNSINVPEGSVKVFSGTIPLQEGVDYTVDYQGGRVRILNTGLLISGQPIRISTENNELFGLQQRSLFGTRLDYKVNNKLNLGGTFMSLSEKPLTPKVNLGEEPISNTIWGMDLNYSSPSRFLTKLVDKLPFLSTKAPSTITFSGEFAQLVPGHPKALDIGGSSGGVSYLDDFEASRSIIDLKSAIAWQISGTPQMFPESQLINDLAYGYNRAQIAFYNIDPTFYNRSASNLPASLRGNRTELSNHYVREIIEQEVFPFKETSTGQAVTLPTLDLAFYPTLRGPYNFAPTGFSQNGLLNNPRSRWGGLFRRMETNDFEANNIEFIELWVMDPYIYKPNSAGGDLYFNLGNISEDILRDGRKSLENGLPANGDASKYDETAWGRVPKLQPVVQAFDNDPAARRVQDVGLDGLSNADERAKFAALINQIKAQLNPDAAAALDNDPASDDYSYYRSTALDQSNAGILKRYQRYNGPEGNSKTPQQSQEDFGVENSASTSLPDGEDINRDNNMTQSDEYYQYKVSMRPADLIVGQNFVTDKITSQVKLANGSTQPVT
;
A
#
# COMPACT_ATOMS: atom_id res chain seq x y z
N GLY A 1 -23.66 -17.61 26.09
CA GLY A 1 -22.28 -17.08 26.18
C GLY A 1 -21.40 -17.87 25.26
N ARG A 2 -20.41 -17.24 24.63
CA ARG A 2 -19.39 -17.91 23.81
C ARG A 2 -18.11 -17.99 24.62
N ILE A 3 -17.52 -19.18 24.71
CA ILE A 3 -16.17 -19.38 25.24
C ILE A 3 -15.26 -19.62 24.05
N ASN A 4 -14.22 -18.82 23.93
CA ASN A 4 -13.19 -18.99 22.93
C ASN A 4 -11.89 -19.40 23.64
N LYS A 5 -11.32 -20.55 23.26
CA LYS A 5 -10.02 -21.04 23.73
C LYS A 5 -9.05 -20.98 22.56
N ASN A 6 -7.91 -20.33 22.76
CA ASN A 6 -6.82 -20.27 21.80
C ASN A 6 -5.52 -20.72 22.47
N GLU A 7 -4.84 -21.69 21.87
CA GLU A 7 -3.60 -22.28 22.39
C GLU A 7 -2.35 -21.62 21.81
N ASN A 8 -2.50 -20.53 21.04
CA ASN A 8 -1.38 -19.78 20.51
C ASN A 8 -0.48 -19.25 21.66
N PRO A 9 0.81 -19.62 21.69
CA PRO A 9 1.74 -19.20 22.74
C PRO A 9 1.92 -17.68 22.82
N LEU A 10 1.72 -16.96 21.72
CA LEU A 10 1.91 -15.50 21.62
C LEU A 10 0.88 -14.70 22.43
N PHE A 11 -0.26 -15.31 22.78
CA PHE A 11 -1.23 -14.66 23.66
C PHE A 11 -0.82 -14.81 25.12
N ASN A 12 -1.07 -13.74 25.89
CA ASN A 12 -0.95 -13.84 27.35
C ASN A 12 -1.96 -14.84 27.90
N GLU A 13 -1.68 -15.36 29.10
CA GLU A 13 -2.49 -16.45 29.68
C GLU A 13 -3.97 -16.09 29.86
N ARG A 14 -4.27 -14.81 30.09
CA ARG A 14 -5.64 -14.30 30.24
C ARG A 14 -6.39 -14.26 28.91
N GLN A 15 -5.71 -13.98 27.80
CA GLN A 15 -6.31 -13.87 26.47
C GLN A 15 -6.57 -15.23 25.83
N ARG A 16 -5.85 -16.28 26.25
CA ARG A 16 -6.02 -17.66 25.75
C ARG A 16 -7.40 -18.25 26.04
N VAL A 17 -8.10 -17.79 27.08
CA VAL A 17 -9.48 -18.21 27.38
C VAL A 17 -10.36 -17.00 27.65
N GLN A 18 -11.28 -16.71 26.74
CA GLN A 18 -12.23 -15.59 26.86
C GLN A 18 -13.67 -16.09 26.88
N GLY A 19 -14.46 -15.61 27.83
CA GLY A 19 -15.89 -15.88 27.93
C GLY A 19 -16.69 -14.60 27.73
N ASN A 20 -17.50 -14.54 26.67
CA ASN A 20 -18.34 -13.38 26.37
C ASN A 20 -19.83 -13.74 26.46
N PHE A 21 -20.65 -12.83 26.99
CA PHE A 21 -22.10 -12.92 26.86
C PHE A 21 -22.49 -12.49 25.44
N ASP A 22 -23.24 -13.33 24.74
CA ASP A 22 -23.66 -13.11 23.36
C ASP A 22 -25.19 -13.00 23.34
N PHE A 23 -25.70 -11.83 22.95
CA PHE A 23 -27.13 -11.53 22.85
C PHE A 23 -27.37 -10.79 21.53
N ASN A 24 -28.13 -11.43 20.64
CA ASN A 24 -28.49 -10.88 19.34
C ASN A 24 -30.00 -10.67 19.31
N GLN A 25 -30.43 -9.42 19.07
CA GLN A 25 -31.84 -9.08 18.90
C GLN A 25 -32.16 -8.96 17.42
N ARG A 26 -33.20 -9.67 16.96
CA ARG A 26 -33.70 -9.62 15.59
C ARG A 26 -35.17 -9.20 15.61
N ILE A 27 -35.42 -7.92 15.35
CA ILE A 27 -36.77 -7.38 15.23
C ILE A 27 -37.08 -7.24 13.74
N GLN A 28 -38.14 -7.89 13.29
CA GLN A 28 -38.74 -7.70 11.96
C GLN A 28 -40.22 -7.41 12.17
N MET A 29 -40.64 -6.19 11.85
CA MET A 29 -42.00 -5.72 12.07
C MET A 29 -42.50 -5.01 10.81
N ASP A 30 -43.62 -5.49 10.28
CA ASP A 30 -44.41 -4.82 9.25
C ASP A 30 -45.82 -4.56 9.80
N VAL A 31 -46.19 -3.29 9.92
CA VAL A 31 -47.42 -2.83 10.56
C VAL A 31 -48.14 -1.89 9.62
N ILE A 32 -49.27 -2.36 9.08
CA ILE A 32 -50.21 -1.54 8.33
C ILE A 32 -51.53 -1.49 9.10
N GLY A 33 -51.95 -0.29 9.47
CA GLY A 33 -53.16 -0.11 10.28
C GLY A 33 -53.91 1.16 9.90
N ASN A 34 -55.22 1.04 9.66
CA ASN A 34 -56.12 2.18 9.58
C ASN A 34 -56.80 2.37 10.94
N ILE A 35 -56.59 3.52 11.57
CA ILE A 35 -57.24 3.88 12.85
C ILE A 35 -58.38 4.84 12.53
N GLY A 36 -59.61 4.32 12.57
CA GLY A 36 -60.80 5.04 12.13
C GLY A 36 -60.79 5.32 10.61
N THR A 37 -61.36 6.46 10.19
CA THR A 37 -61.43 6.86 8.77
C THR A 37 -60.37 7.89 8.36
N LYS A 38 -59.64 8.46 9.33
CA LYS A 38 -58.74 9.60 9.10
C LYS A 38 -57.26 9.30 9.32
N LEU A 39 -56.89 8.25 10.06
CA LEU A 39 -55.50 7.96 10.41
C LEU A 39 -55.04 6.63 9.82
N LYS A 40 -53.87 6.62 9.19
CA LYS A 40 -53.22 5.44 8.61
C LYS A 40 -51.78 5.35 9.10
N ILE A 41 -51.38 4.18 9.56
CA ILE A 41 -50.01 3.84 9.95
C ILE A 41 -49.48 2.84 8.92
N ASN A 42 -48.27 3.09 8.45
CA ASN A 42 -47.48 2.17 7.66
C ASN A 42 -46.05 2.17 8.23
N MET A 43 -45.63 1.06 8.84
CA MET A 43 -44.32 0.93 9.47
C MET A 43 -43.68 -0.38 9.06
N ASN A 44 -42.49 -0.31 8.50
CA ASN A 44 -41.59 -1.43 8.26
C ASN A 44 -40.29 -1.17 9.02
N TYR A 45 -39.94 -2.06 9.95
CA TYR A 45 -38.75 -1.95 10.77
C TYR A 45 -38.05 -3.30 10.88
N ASN A 46 -36.80 -3.34 10.43
CA ASN A 46 -35.95 -4.52 10.46
C ASN A 46 -34.59 -4.14 11.06
N THR A 47 -34.22 -4.75 12.19
CA THR A 47 -32.90 -4.53 12.82
C THR A 47 -31.74 -5.15 12.03
N GLU A 48 -32.04 -6.03 11.08
CA GLU A 48 -31.09 -6.61 10.14
C GLU A 48 -31.15 -5.93 8.75
N ALA A 49 -31.89 -4.83 8.61
CA ALA A 49 -31.86 -4.01 7.40
C ALA A 49 -30.43 -3.57 7.11
N GLN A 50 -29.99 -3.77 5.86
CA GLN A 50 -28.64 -3.37 5.46
C GLN A 50 -28.52 -1.84 5.40
N PHE A 51 -29.63 -1.14 5.16
CA PHE A 51 -29.68 0.31 5.04
C PHE A 51 -30.80 0.94 5.86
N ASP A 52 -30.53 2.10 6.47
CA ASP A 52 -31.48 2.81 7.34
C ASP A 52 -32.75 3.28 6.58
N PHE A 53 -32.68 3.48 5.26
CA PHE A 53 -33.84 3.85 4.44
C PHE A 53 -34.85 2.71 4.22
N GLU A 54 -34.45 1.45 4.47
CA GLU A 54 -35.36 0.30 4.44
C GLU A 54 -36.32 0.33 5.64
N ASN A 55 -35.88 0.95 6.74
CA ASN A 55 -36.72 1.22 7.90
C ASN A 55 -37.61 2.42 7.60
N GLN A 56 -38.85 2.14 7.22
CA GLN A 56 -39.85 3.15 6.88
C GLN A 56 -40.90 3.26 7.98
N VAL A 57 -41.15 4.48 8.43
CA VAL A 57 -42.24 4.77 9.36
C VAL A 57 -43.03 5.91 8.75
N LYS A 58 -44.32 5.71 8.49
CA LYS A 58 -45.21 6.73 7.96
C LYS A 58 -46.54 6.73 8.67
N LEU A 59 -46.90 7.89 9.22
CA LEU A 59 -48.19 8.18 9.82
C LEU A 59 -48.90 9.21 8.97
N ASP A 60 -50.05 8.85 8.40
CA ASP A 60 -50.86 9.71 7.55
C ASP A 60 -52.18 10.05 8.25
N TYR A 61 -52.44 11.34 8.45
CA TYR A 61 -53.75 11.88 8.78
C TYR A 61 -54.36 12.56 7.57
N THR A 62 -55.59 12.22 7.21
CA THR A 62 -56.34 12.85 6.11
C THR A 62 -57.59 13.53 6.66
N GLY A 63 -57.70 14.85 6.42
CA GLY A 63 -58.89 15.63 6.78
C GLY A 63 -60.05 15.43 5.80
N GLY A 64 -61.24 15.86 6.21
CA GLY A 64 -62.44 15.86 5.35
C GLY A 64 -62.38 16.92 4.24
N GLU A 65 -63.37 16.88 3.35
CA GLU A 65 -63.47 17.79 2.20
C GLU A 65 -63.59 19.27 2.62
N ASP A 66 -64.19 19.55 3.79
CA ASP A 66 -64.35 20.91 4.33
C ASP A 66 -63.29 21.29 5.39
N ASP A 67 -62.41 20.37 5.79
CA ASP A 67 -61.39 20.63 6.82
C ASP A 67 -60.26 21.53 6.26
N ILE A 68 -59.76 22.49 7.06
CA ILE A 68 -58.60 23.32 6.67
C ILE A 68 -57.34 22.46 6.55
N ILE A 69 -57.15 21.53 7.49
CA ILE A 69 -56.05 20.57 7.46
C ILE A 69 -56.44 19.46 6.49
N LYS A 70 -55.77 19.41 5.33
CA LYS A 70 -55.99 18.37 4.33
C LYS A 70 -55.18 17.13 4.62
N LYS A 71 -53.92 17.29 5.00
CA LYS A 71 -53.04 16.16 5.31
C LYS A 71 -52.01 16.51 6.38
N ILE A 72 -51.72 15.57 7.28
CA ILE A 72 -50.52 15.60 8.11
C ILE A 72 -49.81 14.26 7.90
N GLU A 73 -48.56 14.30 7.47
CA GLU A 73 -47.70 13.12 7.34
C GLU A 73 -46.58 13.23 8.38
N ALA A 74 -46.25 12.15 9.08
CA ALA A 74 -45.12 12.08 10.00
C ALA A 74 -44.26 10.84 9.74
N GLY A 75 -42.95 10.97 9.86
CA GLY A 75 -41.96 9.95 9.49
C GLY A 75 -41.45 10.18 8.06
N ASN A 76 -41.45 9.18 7.18
CA ASN A 76 -41.01 9.32 5.79
C ASN A 76 -42.00 10.18 4.98
N VAL A 77 -41.55 11.35 4.55
CA VAL A 77 -42.34 12.33 3.79
C VAL A 77 -41.58 12.79 2.56
N SER A 78 -42.30 13.38 1.61
CA SER A 78 -41.72 13.98 0.41
C SER A 78 -42.34 15.35 0.15
N LEU A 79 -41.55 16.28 -0.40
CA LEU A 79 -42.01 17.59 -0.84
C LEU A 79 -41.73 17.75 -2.33
N PRO A 80 -42.47 17.07 -3.23
CA PRO A 80 -42.36 17.35 -4.66
C PRO A 80 -42.78 18.80 -4.93
N LEU A 81 -41.98 19.51 -5.72
CA LEU A 81 -42.29 20.86 -6.21
C LEU A 81 -42.39 20.81 -7.74
N ASN A 82 -43.35 21.56 -8.29
CA ASN A 82 -43.60 21.63 -9.74
C ASN A 82 -42.76 22.72 -10.43
N THR A 83 -41.75 23.25 -9.75
CA THR A 83 -40.85 24.28 -10.26
C THR A 83 -39.56 23.68 -10.79
N THR A 84 -38.96 24.34 -11.77
CA THR A 84 -37.67 23.95 -12.36
C THR A 84 -36.48 24.54 -11.62
N LEU A 85 -36.60 25.77 -11.09
CA LEU A 85 -35.52 26.46 -10.36
C LEU A 85 -35.36 26.01 -8.91
N ILE A 86 -36.46 25.64 -8.24
CA ILE A 86 -36.43 25.10 -6.88
C ILE A 86 -36.95 23.67 -6.94
N THR A 87 -36.06 22.71 -6.78
CA THR A 87 -36.43 21.30 -6.75
C THR A 87 -36.71 20.86 -5.33
N GLY A 88 -37.85 20.22 -5.13
CA GLY A 88 -38.21 19.66 -3.84
C GLY A 88 -37.67 18.24 -3.64
N THR A 89 -37.42 17.89 -2.38
CA THR A 89 -36.77 16.63 -1.98
C THR A 89 -37.76 15.48 -1.81
N GLN A 90 -37.40 14.27 -2.23
CA GLN A 90 -38.28 13.10 -2.16
C GLN A 90 -38.07 12.24 -0.90
N ALA A 91 -36.85 12.20 -0.35
CA ALA A 91 -36.52 11.38 0.81
C ALA A 91 -36.25 12.24 2.07
N LEU A 92 -37.32 12.51 2.83
CA LEU A 92 -37.28 13.30 4.06
C LEU A 92 -37.83 12.48 5.24
N PHE A 93 -37.31 12.70 6.44
CA PHE A 93 -37.87 12.14 7.68
C PHE A 93 -38.29 13.26 8.62
N GLY A 94 -39.58 13.39 8.92
CA GLY A 94 -40.09 14.42 9.82
C GLY A 94 -41.58 14.64 9.64
N ILE A 95 -42.03 15.89 9.70
CA ILE A 95 -43.46 16.24 9.65
C ILE A 95 -43.74 17.07 8.40
N LYS A 96 -44.80 16.70 7.68
CA LYS A 96 -45.36 17.47 6.57
C LYS A 96 -46.82 17.79 6.84
N THR A 97 -47.22 19.02 6.56
CA THR A 97 -48.60 19.49 6.68
C THR A 97 -49.07 20.06 5.36
N GLN A 98 -50.32 19.77 5.00
CA GLN A 98 -51.02 20.35 3.86
C GLN A 98 -52.27 21.03 4.37
N LEU A 99 -52.33 22.35 4.17
CA LEU A 99 -53.45 23.19 4.59
C LEU A 99 -54.09 23.82 3.35
N GLN A 100 -55.41 23.94 3.34
CA GLN A 100 -56.14 24.60 2.27
C GLN A 100 -57.03 25.71 2.84
N PHE A 101 -56.75 26.95 2.45
CA PHE A 101 -57.52 28.13 2.79
C PHE A 101 -58.23 28.62 1.51
N GLY A 102 -59.38 28.03 1.20
CA GLY A 102 -60.13 28.32 -0.02
C GLY A 102 -59.32 28.01 -1.29
N LYS A 103 -58.81 29.06 -1.96
CA LYS A 103 -58.00 28.98 -3.18
C LYS A 103 -56.49 28.85 -2.92
N LEU A 104 -56.05 29.06 -1.68
CA LEU A 104 -54.65 28.95 -1.27
C LEU A 104 -54.36 27.56 -0.69
N ASN A 105 -53.41 26.84 -1.25
CA ASN A 105 -52.83 25.65 -0.63
C ASN A 105 -51.49 26.02 -0.01
N VAL A 106 -51.24 25.50 1.19
CA VAL A 106 -49.99 25.69 1.94
C VAL A 106 -49.45 24.30 2.29
N ASN A 107 -48.31 23.95 1.72
CA ASN A 107 -47.60 22.73 2.04
C ASN A 107 -46.34 23.09 2.83
N THR A 108 -46.21 22.60 4.06
CA THR A 108 -45.05 22.89 4.91
C THR A 108 -44.40 21.59 5.38
N VAL A 109 -43.08 21.58 5.45
CA VAL A 109 -42.27 20.47 5.97
C VAL A 109 -41.28 20.97 7.02
N PHE A 110 -41.12 20.18 8.07
CA PHE A 110 -40.06 20.31 9.06
C PHE A 110 -39.44 18.92 9.22
N THR A 111 -38.28 18.72 8.61
CA THR A 111 -37.74 17.39 8.32
C THR A 111 -36.24 17.34 8.46
N GLN A 112 -35.72 16.14 8.69
CA GLN A 112 -34.35 15.80 8.40
C GLN A 112 -34.26 15.25 6.97
N GLN A 113 -33.40 15.84 6.14
CA GLN A 113 -33.12 15.33 4.82
C GLN A 113 -32.20 14.11 4.92
N LYS A 114 -32.56 13.02 4.25
CA LYS A 114 -31.83 11.74 4.26
C LYS A 114 -31.18 11.42 2.91
N SER A 115 -31.34 12.28 1.91
CA SER A 115 -30.76 12.14 0.57
C SER A 115 -29.81 13.28 0.20
N GLN A 116 -28.94 13.02 -0.76
CA GLN A 116 -28.05 13.96 -1.43
C GLN A 116 -28.32 13.95 -2.94
N SER A 117 -28.37 15.12 -3.57
CA SER A 117 -28.48 15.20 -5.03
C SER A 117 -27.13 14.93 -5.70
N ARG A 118 -27.13 14.14 -6.77
CA ARG A 118 -25.98 13.86 -7.64
C ARG A 118 -26.34 14.12 -9.09
N GLU A 119 -25.37 14.57 -9.87
CA GLU A 119 -25.50 14.84 -11.29
C GLU A 119 -24.39 14.14 -12.06
N ILE A 120 -24.74 13.50 -13.18
CA ILE A 120 -23.84 12.83 -14.10
C ILE A 120 -24.07 13.42 -15.49
N GLN A 121 -23.01 13.76 -16.20
CA GLN A 121 -23.08 14.22 -17.58
C GLN A 121 -22.44 13.19 -18.52
N ILE A 122 -23.12 12.91 -19.63
CA ILE A 122 -22.77 11.91 -20.64
C ILE A 122 -22.69 12.63 -21.98
N ASN A 123 -21.60 12.43 -22.72
CA ASN A 123 -21.41 13.01 -24.05
C ASN A 123 -21.20 11.87 -25.06
N ASN A 124 -21.85 11.90 -26.22
CA ASN A 124 -21.68 10.89 -27.29
C ASN A 124 -21.89 9.42 -26.86
N GLY A 125 -22.75 9.16 -25.88
CA GLY A 125 -23.06 7.79 -25.43
C GLY A 125 -21.98 7.11 -24.58
N ALA A 126 -21.01 7.87 -24.09
CA ALA A 126 -20.07 7.41 -23.08
C ALA A 126 -19.91 8.47 -21.98
N GLN A 127 -19.57 8.03 -20.77
CA GLN A 127 -19.18 8.96 -19.71
C GLN A 127 -17.80 9.50 -20.05
N GLN A 128 -17.71 10.82 -20.26
CA GLN A 128 -16.44 11.51 -20.45
C GLN A 128 -15.85 11.80 -19.07
N ASN A 129 -14.67 11.24 -18.81
CA ASN A 129 -13.93 11.47 -17.59
C ASN A 129 -12.75 12.40 -17.88
N GLU A 130 -12.57 13.42 -17.04
CA GLU A 130 -11.40 14.28 -17.08
C GLU A 130 -10.30 13.73 -16.18
N PHE A 131 -9.04 13.90 -16.58
CA PHE A 131 -7.89 13.55 -15.76
C PHE A 131 -6.91 14.73 -15.68
N ARG A 132 -6.26 14.87 -14.52
CA ARG A 132 -5.21 15.85 -14.25
C ARG A 132 -4.12 15.17 -13.41
N ILE A 133 -2.96 14.96 -14.01
CA ILE A 133 -1.84 14.23 -13.42
C ILE A 133 -0.63 15.17 -13.37
N GLY A 134 0.08 15.25 -12.25
CA GLY A 134 1.35 15.98 -12.19
C GLY A 134 2.46 15.25 -12.94
N GLY A 135 3.42 15.97 -13.50
CA GLY A 135 4.57 15.37 -14.20
C GLY A 135 5.46 14.51 -13.29
N ASP A 136 5.39 14.74 -11.98
CA ASP A 136 5.97 13.92 -10.93
C ASP A 136 5.25 12.58 -10.68
N ASN A 137 4.01 12.43 -11.13
CA ASN A 137 3.15 11.26 -10.85
C ASN A 137 3.26 10.12 -11.90
N TYR A 138 4.49 9.72 -12.22
CA TYR A 138 4.74 8.50 -13.02
C TYR A 138 4.48 7.22 -12.21
N GLU A 139 4.28 6.08 -12.91
CA GLU A 139 4.13 4.76 -12.31
C GLU A 139 5.50 4.19 -11.85
N ALA A 140 5.90 4.48 -10.61
CA ALA A 140 7.12 3.96 -10.01
C ALA A 140 7.06 2.45 -9.73
N ASN A 141 8.22 1.79 -9.68
CA ASN A 141 8.41 0.38 -9.34
C ASN A 141 7.67 -0.66 -10.20
N LYS A 142 7.17 -0.29 -11.39
CA LYS A 142 6.42 -1.17 -12.29
C LYS A 142 7.10 -1.48 -13.62
N HIS A 143 7.89 -0.54 -14.14
CA HIS A 143 8.37 -0.57 -15.52
C HIS A 143 9.89 -0.55 -15.54
N TYR A 144 10.52 -1.52 -16.22
CA TYR A 144 11.98 -1.68 -16.21
C TYR A 144 12.52 -2.06 -17.58
N PHE A 145 13.58 -1.40 -18.03
CA PHE A 145 14.41 -1.85 -19.14
C PHE A 145 15.17 -3.12 -18.78
N LEU A 146 15.41 -3.99 -19.75
CA LEU A 146 16.08 -5.28 -19.54
C LEU A 146 17.61 -5.18 -19.43
N ALA A 147 18.19 -4.08 -19.91
CA ALA A 147 19.63 -3.77 -19.87
C ALA A 147 19.86 -2.29 -20.22
N GLN A 148 21.04 -1.75 -19.91
CA GLN A 148 21.39 -0.37 -20.24
C GLN A 148 21.38 -0.12 -21.75
N TYR A 149 21.69 -1.15 -22.55
CA TYR A 149 21.58 -1.08 -24.00
C TYR A 149 20.19 -0.63 -24.47
N PHE A 150 19.12 -1.20 -23.91
CA PHE A 150 17.75 -0.87 -24.31
C PHE A 150 17.37 0.54 -23.90
N ARG A 151 17.70 0.92 -22.66
CA ARG A 151 17.53 2.27 -22.13
C ARG A 151 18.21 3.31 -23.03
N ASN A 152 19.50 3.14 -23.28
CA ASN A 152 20.33 4.10 -24.02
C ASN A 152 19.96 4.19 -25.51
N ASN A 153 19.31 3.16 -26.06
CA ASN A 153 18.82 3.16 -27.44
C ASN A 153 17.33 3.48 -27.55
N TYR A 154 16.60 3.72 -26.46
CA TYR A 154 15.14 3.92 -26.47
C TYR A 154 14.72 5.08 -27.39
N ASN A 155 15.27 6.27 -27.17
CA ASN A 155 14.96 7.47 -27.96
C ASN A 155 15.34 7.29 -29.44
N LYS A 156 16.45 6.59 -29.70
CA LYS A 156 16.90 6.28 -31.06
C LYS A 156 15.93 5.31 -31.74
N ALA A 157 15.52 4.25 -31.05
CA ALA A 157 14.60 3.25 -31.56
C ALA A 157 13.25 3.87 -31.95
N LEU A 158 12.81 4.89 -31.21
CA LEU A 158 11.56 5.63 -31.42
C LEU A 158 11.72 6.91 -32.27
N SER A 159 12.88 7.14 -32.87
CA SER A 159 13.14 8.37 -33.63
C SER A 159 12.35 8.51 -34.93
N ASN A 160 11.78 7.44 -35.50
CA ASN A 160 11.06 7.46 -36.78
C ASN A 160 9.65 6.81 -36.71
N PRO A 161 8.70 7.40 -35.97
CA PRO A 161 7.35 6.87 -35.84
C PRO A 161 6.62 6.84 -37.20
N PRO A 162 5.67 5.92 -37.42
CA PRO A 162 5.22 4.86 -36.49
C PRO A 162 6.13 3.62 -36.47
N THR A 163 7.29 3.65 -37.12
CA THR A 163 8.20 2.49 -37.19
C THR A 163 9.24 2.47 -36.06
N ILE A 164 9.41 1.32 -35.42
CA ILE A 164 10.49 1.11 -34.45
C ILE A 164 11.76 0.69 -35.21
N THR A 165 12.85 1.43 -35.04
CA THR A 165 14.13 1.22 -35.76
C THR A 165 15.08 0.22 -35.09
N SER A 166 14.63 -0.48 -34.04
CA SER A 166 15.40 -1.52 -33.35
C SER A 166 15.50 -2.81 -34.19
N GLY A 167 16.72 -3.33 -34.32
CA GLY A 167 16.98 -4.63 -34.96
C GLY A 167 16.89 -5.83 -34.01
N ILE A 168 16.56 -5.60 -32.74
CA ILE A 168 16.41 -6.65 -31.73
C ILE A 168 14.96 -7.14 -31.67
N ILE A 169 14.77 -8.45 -31.54
CA ILE A 169 13.48 -9.07 -31.23
C ILE A 169 13.68 -10.09 -30.11
N ILE A 170 13.13 -9.81 -28.93
CA ILE A 170 13.11 -10.75 -27.79
C ILE A 170 12.17 -11.91 -28.12
N THR A 171 12.67 -13.14 -27.97
CA THR A 171 11.97 -14.37 -28.33
C THR A 171 11.53 -15.18 -27.10
N LYS A 172 12.16 -14.96 -25.94
CA LYS A 172 11.82 -15.64 -24.67
C LYS A 172 12.26 -14.80 -23.48
N ILE A 173 11.49 -14.80 -22.40
CA ILE A 173 11.81 -14.12 -21.15
C ILE A 173 11.30 -14.92 -19.93
N GLU A 174 12.08 -14.95 -18.86
CA GLU A 174 11.67 -15.35 -17.51
C GLU A 174 11.98 -14.21 -16.54
N VAL A 175 11.02 -13.91 -15.67
CA VAL A 175 11.12 -12.84 -14.67
C VAL A 175 11.01 -13.48 -13.29
N TRP A 176 11.93 -13.12 -12.40
CA TRP A 176 12.04 -13.68 -11.05
C TRP A 176 11.99 -12.57 -10.01
N ILE A 177 11.20 -12.78 -8.95
CA ILE A 177 11.07 -11.86 -7.82
C ILE A 177 11.27 -12.56 -6.48
N THR A 178 11.51 -11.78 -5.42
CA THR A 178 11.53 -12.26 -4.03
C THR A 178 10.22 -13.00 -3.69
N ASN A 179 10.31 -14.09 -2.91
CA ASN A 179 9.18 -14.95 -2.60
C ASN A 179 8.66 -14.75 -1.17
N LYS A 180 7.93 -13.64 -0.97
CA LYS A 180 7.37 -13.28 0.34
C LYS A 180 6.14 -14.10 0.73
N ALA A 181 5.45 -14.69 -0.24
CA ALA A 181 4.21 -15.45 -0.02
C ALA A 181 4.45 -16.94 0.26
N GLY A 182 5.72 -17.39 0.29
CA GLY A 182 6.06 -18.80 0.50
C GLY A 182 5.53 -19.72 -0.60
N ASN A 183 5.47 -19.25 -1.85
CA ASN A 183 5.01 -20.08 -2.97
C ASN A 183 6.04 -21.17 -3.28
N THR A 184 5.63 -22.44 -3.23
CA THR A 184 6.52 -23.59 -3.47
C THR A 184 6.63 -23.99 -4.94
N GLN A 185 5.75 -23.50 -5.81
CA GLN A 185 5.70 -23.88 -7.22
C GLN A 185 6.65 -23.02 -8.07
N ASP A 186 7.32 -23.66 -9.05
CA ASP A 186 8.22 -23.02 -10.02
C ASP A 186 9.25 -22.06 -9.40
N SER A 187 9.69 -22.35 -8.18
CA SER A 187 10.66 -21.55 -7.43
C SER A 187 12.09 -22.04 -7.67
N ARG A 188 13.06 -21.11 -7.70
CA ARG A 188 14.48 -21.41 -7.91
C ARG A 188 15.37 -20.45 -7.14
N ASP A 189 16.54 -20.93 -6.76
CA ASP A 189 17.59 -20.04 -6.28
C ASP A 189 18.17 -19.26 -7.45
N VAL A 190 18.26 -17.95 -7.29
CA VAL A 190 18.66 -17.02 -8.34
C VAL A 190 19.76 -16.12 -7.79
N LEU A 191 20.77 -15.87 -8.61
CA LEU A 191 21.83 -14.91 -8.36
C LEU A 191 21.82 -13.88 -9.48
N GLY A 192 21.21 -12.73 -9.19
CA GLY A 192 21.11 -11.61 -10.11
C GLY A 192 22.33 -10.72 -10.05
N PHE A 193 22.94 -10.40 -11.20
CA PHE A 193 24.10 -9.49 -11.26
C PHE A 193 23.75 -8.18 -11.95
N ILE A 194 24.30 -7.07 -11.45
CA ILE A 194 24.21 -5.77 -12.10
C ILE A 194 24.91 -5.78 -13.46
N ASP A 195 26.09 -6.40 -13.56
CA ASP A 195 26.92 -6.30 -14.77
C ASP A 195 26.65 -7.40 -15.80
N LEU A 196 25.74 -8.34 -15.54
CA LEU A 196 25.45 -9.39 -16.54
C LEU A 196 24.89 -8.77 -17.83
N GLY A 197 25.52 -9.08 -18.96
CA GLY A 197 25.12 -8.55 -20.27
C GLY A 197 25.43 -7.07 -20.50
N GLU A 198 26.26 -6.43 -19.67
CA GLU A 198 26.66 -5.02 -19.85
C GLU A 198 28.06 -4.90 -20.43
N ASN A 199 28.21 -4.20 -21.57
CA ASN A 199 29.52 -3.97 -22.17
C ASN A 199 30.34 -2.89 -21.44
N THR A 200 29.66 -1.95 -20.79
CA THR A 200 30.26 -0.95 -19.90
C THR A 200 29.89 -1.32 -18.46
N PRO A 201 30.63 -2.25 -17.82
CA PRO A 201 30.31 -2.71 -16.48
C PRO A 201 30.46 -1.58 -15.46
N PHE A 202 29.62 -1.60 -14.42
CA PHE A 202 29.68 -0.72 -13.27
C PHE A 202 30.93 -1.00 -12.43
N ASN A 203 31.20 -2.28 -12.12
CA ASN A 203 32.41 -2.67 -11.40
C ASN A 203 33.59 -2.83 -12.35
N THR A 204 34.11 -1.68 -12.78
CA THR A 204 35.30 -1.58 -13.64
C THR A 204 36.60 -2.04 -12.98
N ALA A 205 36.63 -2.19 -11.65
CA ALA A 205 37.79 -2.66 -10.91
C ALA A 205 38.04 -4.16 -11.15
N GLN A 206 36.97 -4.96 -11.25
CA GLN A 206 37.06 -6.41 -11.40
C GLN A 206 36.63 -6.92 -12.77
N ILE A 207 35.79 -6.18 -13.49
CA ILE A 207 35.14 -6.62 -14.73
C ILE A 207 35.53 -5.68 -15.87
N SER A 208 35.78 -6.23 -17.05
CA SER A 208 36.06 -5.48 -18.27
C SER A 208 35.16 -5.94 -19.41
N GLY A 209 34.59 -5.00 -20.16
CA GLY A 209 33.87 -5.26 -21.41
C GLY A 209 34.61 -4.77 -22.66
N ALA A 210 35.80 -4.19 -22.53
CA ALA A 210 36.58 -3.77 -23.70
C ALA A 210 36.99 -5.01 -24.53
N GLY A 211 36.62 -5.03 -25.82
CA GLY A 211 36.87 -6.17 -26.73
C GLY A 211 35.78 -7.24 -26.74
N TYR A 212 34.73 -7.09 -25.93
CA TYR A 212 33.56 -7.96 -25.88
C TYR A 212 32.39 -7.42 -26.73
N SER A 213 31.25 -8.12 -26.74
CA SER A 213 30.06 -7.72 -27.51
C SER A 213 29.44 -6.44 -26.96
N ALA A 214 29.22 -5.45 -27.83
CA ALA A 214 28.43 -4.25 -27.50
C ALA A 214 26.92 -4.55 -27.33
N LEU A 215 26.45 -5.67 -27.90
CA LEU A 215 25.08 -6.16 -27.70
C LEU A 215 25.00 -6.97 -26.41
N PRO A 216 23.88 -6.88 -25.64
CA PRO A 216 23.72 -7.62 -24.39
C PRO A 216 23.84 -9.13 -24.54
N SER A 217 24.79 -9.75 -23.85
CA SER A 217 25.00 -11.20 -23.86
C SER A 217 25.75 -11.63 -22.62
N GLY A 218 25.27 -12.69 -21.96
CA GLY A 218 25.88 -13.24 -20.75
C GLY A 218 26.89 -14.36 -21.01
N PHE A 219 26.77 -15.10 -22.12
CA PHE A 219 27.45 -16.40 -22.29
C PHE A 219 28.26 -16.47 -23.57
N THR A 220 29.39 -17.18 -23.48
CA THR A 220 30.18 -17.63 -24.63
C THR A 220 29.98 -19.14 -24.78
N ASN A 221 29.22 -19.59 -25.78
CA ASN A 221 29.10 -21.02 -26.11
C ASN A 221 28.94 -21.18 -27.64
N PRO A 222 28.97 -22.41 -28.19
CA PRO A 222 28.81 -22.62 -29.64
C PRO A 222 27.52 -22.04 -30.24
N GLN A 223 26.50 -21.81 -29.41
CA GLN A 223 25.18 -21.33 -29.78
C GLN A 223 25.08 -19.79 -29.74
N PHE A 224 25.92 -19.10 -28.96
CA PHE A 224 25.86 -17.64 -28.74
C PHE A 224 27.23 -16.98 -29.00
N PRO A 225 27.28 -15.96 -29.87
CA PRO A 225 28.50 -15.55 -30.55
C PRO A 225 29.59 -15.00 -29.62
N ARG A 226 29.28 -14.13 -28.65
CA ARG A 226 30.21 -13.55 -27.64
C ARG A 226 29.46 -12.93 -26.46
N ALA A 227 29.98 -13.07 -25.24
CA ALA A 227 29.51 -12.34 -24.06
C ALA A 227 29.85 -10.83 -24.16
N SER A 228 29.17 -10.00 -23.36
CA SER A 228 29.37 -8.54 -23.32
C SER A 228 30.52 -8.10 -22.41
N ASN A 229 30.95 -8.96 -21.49
CA ASN A 229 32.08 -8.73 -20.59
C ASN A 229 32.63 -10.06 -20.07
N ASN A 230 33.65 -9.98 -19.21
CA ASN A 230 34.33 -11.13 -18.61
C ASN A 230 33.81 -11.53 -17.21
N LEU A 231 32.60 -11.11 -16.80
CA LEU A 231 32.04 -11.39 -15.47
C LEU A 231 32.04 -12.89 -15.16
N LEU A 232 31.42 -13.70 -16.03
CA LEU A 232 31.27 -15.14 -15.80
C LEU A 232 32.60 -15.92 -15.93
N GLU A 233 33.63 -15.32 -16.54
CA GLU A 233 34.98 -15.90 -16.60
C GLU A 233 35.75 -15.69 -15.28
N ARG A 234 35.39 -14.66 -14.51
CA ARG A 234 36.08 -14.25 -13.27
C ARG A 234 35.41 -14.71 -12.00
N ILE A 235 34.09 -14.90 -12.02
CA ILE A 235 33.35 -15.38 -10.85
C ILE A 235 33.89 -16.77 -10.43
N PRO A 236 34.12 -17.02 -9.13
CA PRO A 236 34.56 -18.32 -8.66
C PRO A 236 33.57 -19.44 -8.99
N ALA A 237 34.05 -20.63 -9.32
CA ALA A 237 33.18 -21.76 -9.66
C ALA A 237 32.21 -22.15 -8.51
N GLY A 238 32.60 -21.94 -7.25
CA GLY A 238 31.76 -22.22 -6.10
C GLY A 238 30.56 -21.29 -5.95
N ALA A 239 30.59 -20.08 -6.52
CA ALA A 239 29.46 -19.14 -6.54
C ALA A 239 28.20 -19.71 -7.24
N ARG A 240 28.34 -20.83 -7.95
CA ARG A 240 27.23 -21.56 -8.56
C ARG A 240 26.38 -22.31 -7.53
N GLN A 241 26.95 -22.66 -6.39
CA GLN A 241 26.26 -23.44 -5.37
C GLN A 241 25.39 -22.51 -4.52
N THR A 242 24.12 -22.91 -4.28
CA THR A 242 23.19 -22.14 -3.42
C THR A 242 23.80 -21.84 -2.06
N ASN A 243 24.63 -22.75 -1.56
CA ASN A 243 25.14 -22.75 -0.21
C ASN A 243 26.58 -22.19 -0.10
N SER A 244 27.14 -21.64 -1.18
CA SER A 244 28.49 -21.05 -1.18
C SER A 244 28.49 -19.55 -0.84
N ASN A 245 29.59 -19.12 -0.21
CA ASN A 245 29.90 -17.72 0.07
C ASN A 245 30.89 -17.11 -0.92
N ASP A 246 31.33 -17.85 -1.94
CA ASP A 246 32.42 -17.41 -2.82
C ASP A 246 32.09 -16.11 -3.57
N VAL A 247 30.81 -15.90 -3.95
CA VAL A 247 30.37 -14.67 -4.62
C VAL A 247 30.50 -13.44 -3.70
N ILE A 248 30.20 -13.62 -2.41
CA ILE A 248 30.29 -12.56 -1.40
C ILE A 248 31.76 -12.18 -1.25
N SER A 249 32.63 -13.16 -1.02
CA SER A 249 34.09 -12.96 -0.91
C SER A 249 34.69 -12.30 -2.15
N PHE A 250 34.19 -12.65 -3.34
CA PHE A 250 34.66 -12.08 -4.61
C PHE A 250 34.40 -10.56 -4.71
N PHE A 251 33.19 -10.10 -4.37
CA PHE A 251 32.83 -8.69 -4.48
C PHE A 251 33.22 -7.84 -3.26
N GLN A 252 33.34 -8.44 -2.07
CA GLN A 252 33.79 -7.74 -0.86
C GLN A 252 35.17 -7.07 -1.02
N ALA A 253 36.08 -7.68 -1.79
CA ALA A 253 37.44 -7.19 -1.99
C ALA A 253 37.55 -5.79 -2.66
N ASN A 254 36.48 -5.30 -3.31
CA ASN A 254 36.46 -4.00 -4.00
C ASN A 254 35.24 -3.13 -3.63
N GLY A 255 34.71 -3.31 -2.41
CA GLY A 255 33.86 -2.30 -1.79
C GLY A 255 32.36 -2.38 -2.09
N GLY A 256 31.75 -3.57 -2.23
CA GLY A 256 30.30 -3.65 -2.01
C GLY A 256 29.61 -4.97 -2.35
N THR A 257 28.61 -5.31 -1.53
CA THR A 257 27.58 -6.34 -1.79
C THR A 257 26.55 -5.91 -2.83
N ASP A 258 26.56 -4.63 -3.25
CA ASP A 258 25.62 -4.07 -4.23
C ASP A 258 25.69 -4.67 -5.64
N ASN A 259 26.77 -5.36 -5.99
CA ASN A 259 27.01 -5.89 -7.34
C ASN A 259 26.06 -7.03 -7.74
N PHE A 260 25.45 -7.68 -6.75
CA PHE A 260 24.56 -8.81 -6.96
C PHE A 260 23.44 -8.83 -5.93
N ALA A 261 22.38 -9.58 -6.24
CA ALA A 261 21.35 -9.96 -5.29
C ALA A 261 21.19 -11.48 -5.35
N LYS A 262 21.27 -12.12 -4.19
CA LYS A 262 20.99 -13.55 -4.04
C LYS A 262 19.55 -13.71 -3.58
N LEU A 263 18.79 -14.57 -4.23
CA LEU A 263 17.41 -14.89 -3.89
C LEU A 263 17.28 -16.40 -3.73
N THR A 264 16.98 -16.84 -2.52
CA THR A 264 16.64 -18.24 -2.26
C THR A 264 15.16 -18.44 -2.56
N TYR A 265 14.80 -19.51 -3.29
CA TYR A 265 13.41 -19.79 -3.70
C TYR A 265 12.68 -18.62 -4.38
N ALA A 266 13.37 -17.87 -5.23
CA ALA A 266 12.78 -16.80 -6.04
C ALA A 266 11.57 -17.33 -6.82
N ARG A 267 10.51 -16.53 -6.85
CA ARG A 267 9.26 -16.87 -7.55
C ARG A 267 9.35 -16.43 -9.00
N ARG A 268 9.09 -17.34 -9.94
CA ARG A 268 8.90 -17.00 -11.35
C ARG A 268 7.55 -16.30 -11.54
N LEU A 269 7.54 -15.15 -12.20
CA LEU A 269 6.29 -14.52 -12.63
C LEU A 269 5.71 -15.25 -13.83
N THR A 270 4.39 -15.43 -13.82
CA THR A 270 3.63 -15.99 -14.93
C THR A 270 3.41 -14.93 -16.02
N GLU A 271 3.08 -15.37 -17.24
CA GLU A 271 2.79 -14.47 -18.37
C GLU A 271 1.62 -13.51 -18.11
N ARG A 272 0.75 -13.80 -17.14
CA ARG A 272 -0.38 -12.96 -16.75
C ARG A 272 -0.02 -11.88 -15.73
N GLU A 273 1.20 -11.87 -15.20
CA GLU A 273 1.62 -10.93 -14.15
C GLU A 273 2.47 -9.78 -14.71
N PHE A 274 2.95 -9.90 -15.94
CA PHE A 274 3.74 -8.88 -16.61
C PHE A 274 3.50 -8.89 -18.12
N THR A 275 3.77 -7.76 -18.77
CA THR A 275 3.88 -7.63 -20.22
C THR A 275 5.28 -7.16 -20.59
N PHE A 276 5.72 -7.37 -21.83
CA PHE A 276 7.02 -6.88 -22.28
C PHE A 276 6.99 -6.41 -23.73
N HIS A 277 7.91 -5.52 -24.08
CA HIS A 277 8.06 -5.04 -25.45
C HIS A 277 9.31 -5.64 -26.12
N PRO A 278 9.19 -6.57 -27.08
CA PRO A 278 10.33 -7.29 -27.67
C PRO A 278 11.35 -6.46 -28.44
N LYS A 279 10.95 -5.32 -29.01
CA LYS A 279 11.86 -4.45 -29.78
C LYS A 279 12.53 -3.37 -28.94
N LEU A 280 11.78 -2.81 -27.98
CA LEU A 280 12.26 -1.75 -27.08
C LEU A 280 12.92 -2.30 -25.81
N GLY A 281 12.67 -3.57 -25.45
CA GLY A 281 13.37 -4.27 -24.39
C GLY A 281 13.08 -3.74 -22.99
N TYR A 282 11.80 -3.64 -22.64
CA TYR A 282 11.35 -3.35 -21.28
C TYR A 282 10.19 -4.27 -20.87
N ILE A 283 10.01 -4.41 -19.56
CA ILE A 283 8.88 -5.12 -18.93
C ILE A 283 8.00 -4.13 -18.17
N SER A 284 6.72 -4.46 -18.09
CA SER A 284 5.70 -3.73 -17.33
C SER A 284 4.94 -4.72 -16.46
N LEU A 285 5.10 -4.59 -15.15
CA LEU A 285 4.42 -5.42 -14.16
C LEU A 285 2.97 -4.94 -13.98
N ASN A 286 2.07 -5.86 -13.69
CA ASN A 286 0.67 -5.52 -13.42
C ASN A 286 0.50 -4.84 -12.06
N ASN A 287 1.29 -5.26 -11.07
CA ASN A 287 1.38 -4.67 -9.75
C ASN A 287 2.75 -4.03 -9.54
N ALA A 288 2.80 -2.93 -8.77
CA ALA A 288 4.08 -2.35 -8.36
C ALA A 288 4.80 -3.30 -7.41
N LEU A 289 6.12 -3.37 -7.54
CA LEU A 289 6.95 -4.09 -6.58
C LEU A 289 7.02 -3.31 -5.28
N ASN A 290 7.10 -4.06 -4.17
CA ASN A 290 7.43 -3.48 -2.88
C ASN A 290 8.87 -2.94 -2.89
N THR A 291 9.15 -1.97 -2.02
CA THR A 291 10.47 -1.31 -1.98
C THR A 291 11.60 -2.28 -1.69
N ASP A 292 11.36 -3.35 -0.94
CA ASP A 292 12.31 -4.41 -0.56
C ASP A 292 12.34 -5.62 -1.52
N GLU A 293 11.47 -5.67 -2.53
CA GLU A 293 11.48 -6.77 -3.49
C GLU A 293 12.61 -6.62 -4.52
N VAL A 294 13.31 -7.72 -4.78
CA VAL A 294 14.32 -7.80 -5.83
C VAL A 294 13.65 -8.25 -7.13
N LEU A 295 14.09 -7.68 -8.26
CA LEU A 295 13.63 -8.06 -9.60
C LEU A 295 14.82 -8.49 -10.45
N THR A 296 14.77 -9.70 -10.99
CA THR A 296 15.78 -10.20 -11.92
C THR A 296 15.15 -10.85 -13.15
N VAL A 297 15.90 -10.91 -14.26
CA VAL A 297 15.40 -11.43 -15.53
C VAL A 297 16.43 -12.32 -16.24
N ALA A 298 15.92 -13.27 -17.00
CA ALA A 298 16.66 -13.98 -18.04
C ALA A 298 15.90 -13.84 -19.36
N TYR A 299 16.58 -13.51 -20.45
CA TYR A 299 15.94 -13.32 -21.75
C TYR A 299 16.81 -13.78 -22.92
N ARG A 300 16.15 -14.15 -24.00
CA ARG A 300 16.73 -14.56 -25.28
C ARG A 300 16.18 -13.66 -26.38
N TYR A 301 17.03 -13.25 -27.30
CA TYR A 301 16.64 -12.38 -28.40
C TYR A 301 17.45 -12.67 -29.66
N THR A 302 16.96 -12.17 -30.79
CA THR A 302 17.65 -12.24 -32.07
C THR A 302 18.03 -10.86 -32.56
N PHE A 303 19.20 -10.75 -33.19
CA PHE A 303 19.68 -9.56 -33.88
C PHE A 303 20.32 -9.98 -35.20
N ASN A 304 19.78 -9.52 -36.32
CA ASN A 304 20.22 -9.90 -37.68
C ASN A 304 20.35 -11.42 -37.89
N GLY A 305 19.41 -12.20 -37.33
CA GLY A 305 19.38 -13.67 -37.44
C GLY A 305 20.32 -14.42 -36.50
N VAL A 306 21.09 -13.71 -35.66
CA VAL A 306 21.95 -14.31 -34.62
C VAL A 306 21.24 -14.25 -33.27
N GLU A 307 21.21 -15.37 -32.54
CA GLU A 307 20.61 -15.45 -31.21
C GLU A 307 21.59 -15.02 -30.12
N TYR A 308 21.09 -14.32 -29.11
CA TYR A 308 21.81 -13.87 -27.94
C TYR A 308 21.00 -14.19 -26.68
N GLN A 309 21.69 -14.49 -25.58
CA GLN A 309 21.08 -14.80 -24.29
C GLN A 309 21.74 -14.01 -23.17
N VAL A 310 20.91 -13.48 -22.26
CA VAL A 310 21.32 -12.84 -21.02
C VAL A 310 20.58 -13.54 -19.87
N GLY A 311 21.35 -14.05 -18.90
CA GLY A 311 20.82 -14.91 -17.84
C GLY A 311 20.50 -16.34 -18.27
N GLU A 312 20.31 -17.23 -17.30
CA GLU A 312 19.96 -18.64 -17.49
C GLU A 312 18.48 -18.86 -17.27
N PHE A 313 17.87 -19.68 -18.12
CA PHE A 313 16.48 -20.09 -17.93
C PHE A 313 16.40 -21.29 -16.99
N SER A 314 15.24 -21.47 -16.35
CA SER A 314 14.93 -22.66 -15.54
C SER A 314 15.15 -24.00 -16.26
N THR A 315 14.99 -24.00 -17.59
CA THR A 315 15.22 -25.14 -18.48
C THR A 315 16.68 -25.40 -18.83
N ASP A 316 17.55 -24.40 -18.68
CA ASP A 316 18.97 -24.52 -19.05
C ASP A 316 19.74 -25.27 -17.94
N ILE A 317 19.39 -25.02 -16.68
CA ILE A 317 19.96 -25.69 -15.50
C ILE A 317 18.83 -26.31 -14.68
N PRO A 318 18.57 -27.63 -14.76
CA PRO A 318 17.53 -28.29 -13.97
C PRO A 318 17.87 -28.27 -12.48
N PHE A 319 16.84 -28.27 -11.64
CA PHE A 319 16.98 -28.35 -10.20
C PHE A 319 17.51 -29.74 -9.79
N ASP A 320 18.53 -29.74 -8.92
CA ASP A 320 19.12 -30.95 -8.34
C ASP A 320 19.15 -30.77 -6.81
N GLN A 321 18.45 -31.65 -6.11
CA GLN A 321 18.32 -31.61 -4.65
C GLN A 321 19.63 -31.97 -3.94
N GLY A 322 20.48 -32.82 -4.54
CA GLY A 322 21.76 -33.24 -3.94
C GLY A 322 22.87 -32.19 -4.10
N ALA A 323 22.76 -31.34 -5.11
CA ALA A 323 23.69 -30.25 -5.40
C ALA A 323 22.91 -29.01 -5.89
N PRO A 324 22.25 -28.27 -4.99
CA PRO A 324 21.44 -27.11 -5.36
C PRO A 324 22.33 -26.02 -5.98
N ARG A 325 21.94 -25.58 -7.18
CA ARG A 325 22.65 -24.57 -7.98
C ARG A 325 21.75 -23.39 -8.28
N VAL A 326 22.33 -22.20 -8.18
CA VAL A 326 21.67 -20.93 -8.52
C VAL A 326 21.63 -20.72 -10.03
N LEU A 327 20.57 -20.07 -10.50
CA LEU A 327 20.48 -19.50 -11.85
C LEU A 327 21.16 -18.13 -11.88
N TYR A 328 22.05 -17.89 -12.83
CA TYR A 328 22.59 -16.56 -13.04
C TYR A 328 21.63 -15.70 -13.85
N THR A 329 21.22 -14.56 -13.33
CA THR A 329 20.26 -13.67 -13.98
C THR A 329 20.76 -12.23 -14.00
N LYS A 330 20.08 -11.37 -14.76
CA LYS A 330 20.32 -9.94 -14.79
C LYS A 330 19.49 -9.26 -13.70
N LEU A 331 20.15 -8.51 -12.81
CA LEU A 331 19.49 -7.70 -11.79
C LEU A 331 18.91 -6.42 -12.40
N LEU A 332 17.61 -6.17 -12.18
CA LEU A 332 16.92 -4.95 -12.60
C LEU A 332 16.62 -4.01 -11.44
N LYS A 333 16.25 -4.56 -10.27
CA LYS A 333 16.03 -3.82 -9.01
C LYS A 333 16.60 -4.62 -7.85
N ASN A 334 17.33 -3.94 -6.96
CA ASN A 334 17.89 -4.52 -5.73
C ASN A 334 16.92 -4.34 -4.53
N GLU A 335 17.23 -4.98 -3.40
CA GLU A 335 16.46 -4.89 -2.14
C GLU A 335 16.43 -3.46 -1.60
N THR A 336 17.56 -2.76 -1.68
CA THR A 336 17.69 -1.35 -1.30
C THR A 336 17.75 -0.50 -2.56
N THR A 337 16.86 0.50 -2.66
CA THR A 337 16.82 1.41 -3.80
C THR A 337 17.88 2.49 -3.63
N LYS A 338 18.96 2.40 -4.39
CA LYS A 338 20.06 3.38 -4.41
C LYS A 338 20.10 4.09 -5.75
N THR A 339 19.98 5.41 -5.75
CA THR A 339 19.89 6.22 -6.98
C THR A 339 21.22 6.34 -7.73
N ASN A 340 22.34 6.05 -7.07
CA ASN A 340 23.68 6.02 -7.68
C ASN A 340 24.02 4.69 -8.37
N LEU A 341 23.19 3.65 -8.21
CA LEU A 341 23.39 2.36 -8.87
C LEU A 341 22.73 2.35 -10.26
N PRO A 342 23.31 1.67 -11.26
CA PRO A 342 22.75 1.60 -12.62
C PRO A 342 21.39 0.90 -12.67
N THR A 343 20.99 0.13 -11.65
CA THR A 343 19.64 -0.44 -11.54
C THR A 343 18.56 0.64 -11.42
N TRP A 344 18.88 1.79 -10.82
CA TRP A 344 17.97 2.94 -10.73
C TRP A 344 17.60 3.49 -12.11
N ASP A 345 18.59 3.51 -13.01
CA ASP A 345 18.44 3.96 -14.39
C ASP A 345 17.57 3.01 -15.23
N LEU A 346 17.52 1.72 -14.88
CA LEU A 346 16.69 0.75 -15.58
C LEU A 346 15.20 0.94 -15.29
N MET A 347 14.83 1.55 -14.16
CA MET A 347 13.43 1.89 -13.89
C MET A 347 12.97 3.02 -14.81
N MET A 348 11.92 2.74 -15.59
CA MET A 348 11.29 3.70 -16.49
C MET A 348 10.45 4.72 -15.70
N LYS A 349 10.66 6.00 -16.00
CA LYS A 349 10.01 7.14 -15.31
C LYS A 349 9.21 8.01 -16.29
N ASN A 350 8.76 7.39 -17.37
CA ASN A 350 8.13 8.03 -18.53
C ASN A 350 6.77 7.40 -18.89
N ILE A 351 6.17 6.66 -17.94
CA ILE A 351 4.86 6.00 -18.08
C ILE A 351 3.92 6.52 -16.98
N TYR A 352 2.73 6.97 -17.38
CA TYR A 352 1.74 7.61 -16.51
C TYR A 352 0.39 6.91 -16.64
N THR A 353 -0.28 6.65 -15.52
CA THR A 353 -1.65 6.12 -15.53
C THR A 353 -2.68 7.24 -15.52
N ILE A 354 -3.70 7.14 -16.38
CA ILE A 354 -4.83 8.08 -16.42
C ILE A 354 -6.04 7.61 -15.59
N GLY A 355 -5.92 6.47 -14.91
CA GLY A 355 -6.93 5.92 -13.99
C GLY A 355 -8.14 5.25 -14.66
N GLY A 356 -8.19 5.20 -15.99
CA GLY A 356 -9.23 4.52 -16.76
C GLY A 356 -8.77 3.21 -17.38
N PHE A 357 -9.72 2.35 -17.75
CA PHE A 357 -9.47 1.12 -18.51
C PHE A 357 -10.26 1.17 -19.82
N GLN A 358 -9.80 0.41 -20.82
CA GLN A 358 -10.44 0.31 -22.13
C GLN A 358 -10.72 1.69 -22.75
N ILE A 359 -9.66 2.47 -22.86
CA ILE A 359 -9.71 3.84 -23.36
C ILE A 359 -10.03 3.83 -24.84
N SER A 360 -11.14 4.48 -25.21
CA SER A 360 -11.52 4.66 -26.60
C SER A 360 -10.64 5.75 -27.24
N PRO A 361 -10.14 5.56 -28.48
CA PRO A 361 -9.47 6.62 -29.24
C PRO A 361 -10.41 7.77 -29.60
N GLN A 362 -11.72 7.52 -29.67
CA GLN A 362 -12.69 8.56 -30.00
C GLN A 362 -12.76 9.58 -28.86
N ASN A 363 -12.68 10.87 -29.21
CA ASN A 363 -12.72 12.00 -28.28
C ASN A 363 -11.65 11.94 -27.17
N PHE A 364 -10.62 11.11 -27.31
CA PHE A 364 -9.46 11.17 -26.42
C PHE A 364 -8.73 12.49 -26.66
N LYS A 365 -8.51 13.25 -25.59
CA LYS A 365 -7.65 14.43 -25.62
C LYS A 365 -6.63 14.32 -24.50
N LEU A 366 -5.38 14.63 -24.83
CA LEU A 366 -4.31 14.78 -23.87
C LEU A 366 -3.48 15.98 -24.28
N ASP A 367 -3.29 16.89 -23.33
CA ASP A 367 -2.44 18.06 -23.44
C ASP A 367 -1.49 18.10 -22.24
N ILE A 368 -0.33 18.71 -22.46
CA ILE A 368 0.64 18.97 -21.39
C ILE A 368 0.71 20.46 -21.16
N PHE A 369 0.64 20.83 -19.89
CA PHE A 369 0.73 22.20 -19.42
C PHE A 369 1.92 22.35 -18.49
N ARG A 370 2.47 23.56 -18.45
CA ARG A 370 3.36 23.99 -17.37
C ARG A 370 2.72 25.16 -16.62
N ILE A 371 2.70 25.08 -15.30
CA ILE A 371 2.20 26.14 -14.42
C ILE A 371 3.17 27.32 -14.46
N ASP A 372 2.69 28.49 -14.86
CA ASP A 372 3.46 29.73 -14.88
C ASP A 372 3.93 30.14 -13.47
N GLU A 373 5.16 30.66 -13.37
CA GLU A 373 5.80 30.96 -12.07
C GLU A 373 5.17 32.16 -11.35
N ALA A 374 4.73 33.18 -12.09
CA ALA A 374 4.20 34.40 -11.51
C ALA A 374 2.68 34.38 -11.35
N SER A 375 1.97 33.83 -12.35
CA SER A 375 0.50 33.85 -12.41
C SER A 375 -0.17 32.58 -11.91
N GLY A 376 0.56 31.45 -11.81
CA GLY A 376 0.00 30.15 -11.44
C GLY A 376 -0.94 29.56 -12.52
N ILE A 377 -0.97 30.16 -13.71
CA ILE A 377 -1.85 29.73 -14.81
C ILE A 377 -1.16 28.60 -15.61
N ASP A 378 -1.94 27.59 -15.98
CA ASP A 378 -1.50 26.50 -16.84
C ASP A 378 -1.27 26.99 -18.28
N ARG A 379 -0.04 26.85 -18.79
CA ARG A 379 0.32 27.22 -20.16
C ARG A 379 0.61 25.99 -21.03
N PRO A 380 -0.05 25.83 -22.18
CA PRO A 380 0.17 24.68 -23.08
C PRO A 380 1.39 24.85 -23.99
N VAL A 381 1.94 26.06 -24.11
CA VAL A 381 3.10 26.37 -24.97
C VAL A 381 4.29 26.85 -24.17
N ILE A 382 5.49 26.55 -24.66
CA ILE A 382 6.74 27.11 -24.15
C ILE A 382 6.97 28.53 -24.68
N SER A 383 7.42 29.46 -23.84
CA SER A 383 7.56 30.89 -24.20
C SER A 383 8.98 31.31 -24.63
N GLU A 384 9.98 30.45 -24.43
CA GLU A 384 11.41 30.74 -24.65
C GLU A 384 12.11 29.58 -25.37
N GLY A 385 13.33 29.82 -25.86
CA GLY A 385 14.16 28.84 -26.57
C GLY A 385 14.32 29.15 -28.05
N ALA A 386 15.57 29.27 -28.49
CA ALA A 386 15.94 29.67 -29.86
C ALA A 386 16.36 28.49 -30.76
N LYS A 387 16.57 27.29 -30.21
CA LYS A 387 16.94 26.11 -31.01
C LYS A 387 15.88 25.81 -32.07
N LEU A 388 16.32 25.60 -33.30
CA LEU A 388 15.46 25.28 -34.44
C LEU A 388 15.29 23.75 -34.55
N ASP A 389 14.07 23.30 -34.86
CA ASP A 389 13.80 21.90 -35.20
C ASP A 389 14.15 21.56 -36.66
N GLN A 390 13.89 20.31 -37.05
CA GLN A 390 14.06 19.81 -38.42
C GLN A 390 13.23 20.56 -39.49
N PHE A 391 12.23 21.36 -39.08
CA PHE A 391 11.40 22.19 -39.95
C PHE A 391 11.75 23.68 -39.84
N ASN A 392 12.92 24.01 -39.25
CA ASN A 392 13.41 25.37 -39.06
C ASN A 392 12.50 26.25 -38.18
N ARG A 393 11.76 25.64 -37.24
CA ARG A 393 10.89 26.34 -36.28
C ARG A 393 11.57 26.42 -34.91
N PRO A 394 11.59 27.59 -34.25
CA PRO A 394 12.21 27.73 -32.93
C PRO A 394 11.44 26.93 -31.87
N LEU A 395 12.09 26.66 -30.74
CA LEU A 395 11.45 26.00 -29.59
C LEU A 395 10.30 26.84 -29.02
N LYS A 396 10.48 28.16 -28.91
CA LYS A 396 9.41 29.07 -28.49
C LYS A 396 8.12 28.87 -29.30
N ASP A 397 6.99 29.08 -28.65
CA ASP A 397 5.63 28.96 -29.21
C ASP A 397 5.21 27.53 -29.61
N LYS A 398 6.02 26.51 -29.30
CA LYS A 398 5.61 25.10 -29.46
C LYS A 398 4.75 24.61 -28.30
N LEU A 399 3.82 23.70 -28.62
CA LEU A 399 3.06 22.97 -27.62
C LEU A 399 3.98 22.06 -26.81
N TRP A 400 3.79 21.97 -25.51
CA TRP A 400 4.53 21.01 -24.68
C TRP A 400 4.36 19.58 -25.16
N LEU A 401 3.18 19.24 -25.68
CA LEU A 401 2.86 17.96 -26.31
C LEU A 401 3.86 17.59 -27.43
N GLN A 402 4.23 18.56 -28.27
CA GLN A 402 5.24 18.40 -29.33
C GLN A 402 6.65 18.30 -28.76
N VAL A 403 6.96 19.10 -27.74
CA VAL A 403 8.30 19.15 -27.12
C VAL A 403 8.66 17.81 -26.48
N VAL A 404 7.70 17.13 -25.85
CA VAL A 404 7.90 15.81 -25.24
C VAL A 404 7.75 14.63 -26.21
N GLY A 405 7.47 14.91 -27.49
CA GLY A 405 7.36 13.90 -28.54
C GLY A 405 6.06 13.10 -28.58
N LEU A 406 4.97 13.55 -27.93
CA LEU A 406 3.66 12.90 -27.99
C LEU A 406 2.76 13.38 -29.14
N ASP A 407 3.18 14.41 -29.86
CA ASP A 407 2.57 14.90 -31.11
C ASP A 407 3.68 14.99 -32.17
N ARG A 408 3.74 13.99 -33.04
CA ARG A 408 4.75 13.85 -34.10
C ARG A 408 4.14 13.39 -35.41
N LEU A 409 2.98 12.75 -35.36
CA LEU A 409 2.23 12.25 -36.49
C LEU A 409 1.02 13.14 -36.77
N ASN A 410 0.51 13.07 -38.00
CA ASN A 410 -0.81 13.60 -38.31
C ASN A 410 -1.82 12.46 -38.42
N GLN A 411 -3.10 12.77 -38.67
CA GLN A 411 -4.16 11.78 -38.90
C GLN A 411 -3.92 10.78 -40.07
N GLN A 412 -2.87 10.96 -40.87
CA GLN A 412 -2.48 10.04 -41.95
C GLN A 412 -1.19 9.25 -41.62
N ASP A 413 -0.75 9.26 -40.36
CA ASP A 413 0.48 8.66 -39.85
C ASP A 413 1.76 9.19 -40.52
N GLU A 414 1.70 10.38 -41.12
CA GLU A 414 2.88 11.06 -41.65
C GLU A 414 3.61 11.80 -40.52
N LEU A 415 4.95 11.85 -40.58
CA LEU A 415 5.80 12.54 -39.60
C LEU A 415 5.67 14.08 -39.67
N LYS A 416 4.50 14.59 -39.27
CA LYS A 416 4.15 16.00 -39.21
C LYS A 416 3.26 16.22 -37.98
N PRO A 417 3.69 16.99 -36.98
CA PRO A 417 2.85 17.26 -35.82
C PRO A 417 1.63 18.11 -36.21
N ASP A 418 0.47 17.79 -35.68
CA ASP A 418 -0.81 18.44 -35.99
C ASP A 418 -1.49 19.12 -34.78
N GLY A 419 -0.86 19.05 -33.61
CA GLY A 419 -1.35 19.64 -32.36
C GLY A 419 -2.29 18.72 -31.57
N ILE A 420 -2.45 17.46 -31.98
CA ILE A 420 -3.24 16.44 -31.31
C ILE A 420 -2.31 15.35 -30.80
N PHE A 421 -2.67 14.68 -29.71
CA PHE A 421 -1.92 13.53 -29.21
C PHE A 421 -1.93 12.39 -30.23
N ASP A 422 -0.76 11.84 -30.55
CA ASP A 422 -0.62 10.65 -31.38
C ASP A 422 -1.21 9.45 -30.62
N PHE A 423 -2.41 8.97 -30.96
CA PHE A 423 -3.02 7.80 -30.32
C PHE A 423 -2.52 6.50 -30.97
N GLU A 424 -1.29 6.13 -30.66
CA GLU A 424 -0.64 4.93 -31.20
C GLU A 424 -0.70 3.80 -30.18
N THR A 425 -1.45 2.76 -30.54
CA THR A 425 -1.62 1.55 -29.73
C THR A 425 -0.74 0.42 -30.23
N ASP A 426 -0.59 -0.61 -29.41
CA ASP A 426 0.07 -1.82 -29.84
C ASP A 426 -0.59 -2.42 -31.10
N ASN A 427 0.22 -2.76 -32.10
CA ASN A 427 -0.21 -3.56 -33.24
C ASN A 427 -0.24 -5.01 -32.79
N ASP A 428 -1.40 -5.47 -32.34
CA ASP A 428 -1.63 -6.88 -32.03
C ASP A 428 -1.39 -7.72 -33.29
N PRO A 429 -0.35 -8.57 -33.37
CA PRO A 429 -0.20 -9.49 -34.49
C PRO A 429 -1.31 -10.56 -34.54
N PHE A 430 -2.24 -10.56 -33.58
CA PHE A 430 -3.38 -11.50 -33.50
C PHE A 430 -4.77 -10.86 -33.62
N SER A 431 -4.90 -9.67 -34.24
CA SER A 431 -6.18 -9.38 -34.92
C SER A 431 -6.31 -10.33 -36.10
N ALA A 432 -6.96 -11.46 -35.87
CA ALA A 432 -7.43 -12.35 -36.91
C ALA A 432 -8.17 -11.52 -37.96
N ASN A 433 -7.70 -11.61 -39.21
CA ASN A 433 -8.38 -11.17 -40.43
C ASN A 433 -9.91 -11.13 -40.28
N ASN A 434 -10.47 -9.96 -39.95
CA ASN A 434 -11.85 -9.62 -40.27
C ASN A 434 -11.84 -8.78 -41.56
N ASN A 435 -11.30 -9.37 -42.62
CA ASN A 435 -11.56 -8.92 -43.99
C ASN A 435 -12.97 -9.35 -44.39
N ASN A 436 -13.99 -8.66 -43.88
CA ASN A 436 -15.30 -8.64 -44.54
C ASN A 436 -15.25 -7.63 -45.69
N ASN A 437 -14.48 -7.96 -46.74
CA ASN A 437 -14.63 -7.31 -48.04
C ASN A 437 -15.59 -8.12 -48.90
N ASN A 438 -16.82 -7.61 -48.97
CA ASN A 438 -17.85 -8.01 -49.88
C ASN A 438 -17.49 -7.57 -51.31
N SER A 439 -16.90 -8.47 -52.10
CA SER A 439 -16.86 -8.33 -53.57
C SER A 439 -16.71 -9.71 -54.19
N GLY A 440 -17.77 -10.18 -54.85
CA GLY A 440 -17.88 -11.53 -55.37
C GLY A 440 -17.00 -11.83 -56.58
N ALA A 441 -16.56 -13.08 -56.69
CA ALA A 441 -16.40 -13.83 -57.93
C ALA A 441 -16.02 -15.31 -57.64
N ASN A 442 -16.93 -16.20 -58.02
CA ASN A 442 -16.79 -17.57 -58.54
C ASN A 442 -15.46 -18.36 -58.42
N SER A 443 -15.67 -19.66 -58.11
CA SER A 443 -15.20 -20.84 -58.87
C SER A 443 -13.97 -21.64 -58.35
N PHE A 444 -14.30 -22.76 -57.70
CA PHE A 444 -13.80 -24.15 -57.87
C PHE A 444 -12.29 -24.49 -57.87
N GLY A 445 -11.92 -25.51 -57.08
CA GLY A 445 -10.73 -26.34 -57.33
C GLY A 445 -10.22 -27.15 -56.14
N ASN A 446 -10.69 -28.39 -55.99
CA ASN A 446 -10.15 -29.43 -55.10
C ASN A 446 -8.81 -29.97 -55.67
N VAL A 447 -7.91 -30.48 -54.79
CA VAL A 447 -6.98 -31.64 -54.95
C VAL A 447 -5.74 -31.45 -54.05
N GLY A 448 -5.45 -32.46 -53.22
CA GLY A 448 -4.45 -32.44 -52.17
C GLY A 448 -2.99 -32.68 -52.58
N GLY A 449 -2.11 -32.45 -51.61
CA GLY A 449 -0.70 -32.80 -51.65
C GLY A 449 -0.06 -32.57 -50.29
N GLN A 450 0.22 -33.66 -49.56
CA GLN A 450 1.08 -33.66 -48.37
C GLN A 450 2.47 -33.14 -48.74
N THR A 451 2.96 -32.14 -47.99
CA THR A 451 4.40 -31.91 -47.83
C THR A 451 4.68 -31.60 -46.36
N ASN A 452 5.41 -32.51 -45.72
CA ASN A 452 6.02 -32.33 -44.42
C ASN A 452 7.18 -31.34 -44.56
N THR A 453 7.07 -30.16 -43.96
CA THR A 453 8.21 -29.31 -43.63
C THR A 453 8.18 -29.05 -42.13
N THR A 454 9.14 -29.64 -41.42
CA THR A 454 9.53 -29.29 -40.06
C THR A 454 9.96 -27.82 -40.01
N GLY A 455 9.02 -26.95 -39.63
CA GLY A 455 9.25 -25.55 -39.31
C GLY A 455 9.05 -25.33 -37.81
N ALA A 456 9.99 -24.66 -37.16
CA ALA A 456 9.93 -24.27 -35.76
C ALA A 456 8.65 -23.48 -35.48
N THR A 457 7.74 -24.06 -34.71
CA THR A 457 6.55 -23.36 -34.21
C THR A 457 7.03 -22.32 -33.21
N ALA A 458 7.02 -21.04 -33.60
CA ALA A 458 7.23 -19.93 -32.70
C ALA A 458 6.18 -20.01 -31.58
N VAL A 459 6.64 -20.18 -30.33
CA VAL A 459 5.79 -20.06 -29.15
C VAL A 459 5.28 -18.62 -29.14
N VAL A 460 3.98 -18.47 -29.38
CA VAL A 460 3.32 -17.16 -29.34
C VAL A 460 3.21 -16.74 -27.87
N LEU A 461 4.04 -15.78 -27.47
CA LEU A 461 4.00 -15.16 -26.15
C LEU A 461 2.75 -14.30 -26.05
N THR A 462 1.82 -14.67 -25.17
CA THR A 462 0.48 -14.06 -25.05
C THR A 462 0.47 -12.68 -24.39
N ASN A 463 1.63 -12.20 -23.91
CA ASN A 463 1.80 -10.98 -23.12
C ASN A 463 2.76 -9.95 -23.77
N THR A 464 2.78 -9.90 -25.10
CA THR A 464 3.78 -9.17 -25.90
C THR A 464 3.22 -7.88 -26.50
N LYS A 465 4.00 -6.78 -26.47
CA LYS A 465 3.69 -5.51 -27.18
C LYS A 465 4.68 -5.20 -28.31
N ASN A 466 4.24 -5.07 -29.55
CA ASN A 466 5.09 -5.07 -30.75
C ASN A 466 5.14 -3.76 -31.55
N GLY A 467 4.16 -2.87 -31.37
CA GLY A 467 4.02 -1.61 -32.11
C GLY A 467 4.71 -0.38 -31.48
N TYR A 468 4.85 0.70 -32.26
CA TYR A 468 5.11 2.02 -31.70
C TYR A 468 3.95 2.39 -30.77
N ILE A 469 4.27 2.79 -29.54
CA ILE A 469 3.26 2.92 -28.49
C ILE A 469 3.41 4.27 -27.79
N THR A 470 2.33 5.02 -27.79
CA THR A 470 2.16 6.25 -26.99
C THR A 470 1.07 6.06 -25.94
N ILE A 471 0.19 5.05 -26.11
CA ILE A 471 -0.84 4.70 -25.15
C ILE A 471 -1.09 3.19 -25.07
N ASP A 472 -1.25 2.68 -23.85
CA ASP A 472 -1.86 1.38 -23.55
C ASP A 472 -3.33 1.61 -23.15
N PRO A 473 -4.28 1.48 -24.09
CA PRO A 473 -5.69 1.78 -23.83
C PRO A 473 -6.33 0.76 -22.90
N ALA A 474 -5.84 -0.49 -22.85
CA ALA A 474 -6.43 -1.52 -21.99
C ALA A 474 -6.29 -1.15 -20.51
N ASN A 475 -5.13 -0.62 -20.12
CA ASN A 475 -4.81 -0.24 -18.74
C ASN A 475 -4.77 1.28 -18.50
N GLY A 476 -5.14 2.08 -19.50
CA GLY A 476 -5.08 3.55 -19.46
C GLY A 476 -3.71 4.11 -19.06
N ARG A 477 -2.66 3.72 -19.79
CA ARG A 477 -1.31 4.24 -19.55
C ARG A 477 -0.83 5.05 -20.75
N VAL A 478 -0.32 6.24 -20.50
CA VAL A 478 0.38 7.07 -21.48
C VAL A 478 1.86 6.78 -21.38
N ILE A 479 2.51 6.53 -22.52
CA ILE A 479 3.92 6.15 -22.62
C ILE A 479 4.62 7.20 -23.47
N PHE A 480 5.60 7.89 -22.89
CA PHE A 480 6.35 8.91 -23.63
C PHE A 480 7.42 8.23 -24.50
N PRO A 481 7.59 8.63 -25.77
CA PRO A 481 8.61 8.07 -26.66
C PRO A 481 10.03 8.60 -26.38
N LEU A 482 10.19 9.31 -25.27
CA LEU A 482 11.45 9.84 -24.75
C LEU A 482 11.71 9.23 -23.38
N LEU A 483 12.98 9.00 -23.07
CA LEU A 483 13.45 8.44 -21.81
C LEU A 483 13.21 9.41 -20.64
N GLU A 484 13.55 10.69 -20.83
CA GLU A 484 13.44 11.73 -19.82
C GLU A 484 12.72 12.96 -20.39
N PRO A 485 11.40 12.87 -20.68
CA PRO A 485 10.64 13.92 -21.37
C PRO A 485 10.67 15.29 -20.66
N PHE A 486 10.88 15.33 -19.34
CA PHE A 486 11.02 16.56 -18.57
C PHE A 486 12.47 16.84 -18.12
N GLY A 487 13.41 15.93 -18.41
CA GLY A 487 14.81 15.95 -17.95
C GLY A 487 15.80 16.20 -19.07
N ALA A 488 16.72 15.26 -19.30
CA ALA A 488 17.78 15.41 -20.30
C ALA A 488 17.26 15.61 -21.73
N ASP A 489 16.13 14.99 -22.10
CA ASP A 489 15.57 15.14 -23.45
C ASP A 489 15.01 16.54 -23.71
N LEU A 490 14.42 17.15 -22.67
CA LEU A 490 14.00 18.55 -22.73
C LEU A 490 15.20 19.49 -22.74
N ALA A 491 16.24 19.21 -21.94
CA ALA A 491 17.49 19.98 -21.95
C ALA A 491 18.09 20.01 -23.36
N ALA A 492 18.06 18.87 -24.07
CA ALA A 492 18.54 18.75 -25.43
C ALA A 492 17.73 19.57 -26.45
N GLN A 493 16.55 20.10 -26.11
CA GLN A 493 15.79 21.00 -26.99
C GLN A 493 16.28 22.45 -26.94
N PHE A 494 17.19 22.81 -26.03
CA PHE A 494 17.79 24.16 -25.96
C PHE A 494 19.18 24.21 -26.61
N LEU A 495 19.66 25.41 -26.92
CA LEU A 495 21.05 25.63 -27.26
C LEU A 495 21.92 25.54 -25.99
N PRO A 496 23.18 25.05 -26.06
CA PRO A 496 24.07 25.01 -24.90
C PRO A 496 24.33 26.39 -24.24
N SER A 497 24.13 27.49 -24.97
CA SER A 497 24.23 28.85 -24.45
C SER A 497 23.01 29.32 -23.66
N GLU A 498 21.90 28.57 -23.66
CA GLU A 498 20.62 28.92 -23.03
C GLU A 498 20.46 28.30 -21.63
N GLN A 499 21.54 28.17 -20.87
CA GLN A 499 21.54 27.54 -19.54
C GLN A 499 20.43 28.06 -18.58
N PRO A 500 20.15 29.38 -18.49
CA PRO A 500 19.07 29.86 -17.62
C PRO A 500 17.68 29.31 -17.98
N PHE A 501 17.42 28.99 -19.24
CA PHE A 501 16.16 28.37 -19.66
C PHE A 501 16.17 26.86 -19.40
N ILE A 502 17.31 26.20 -19.56
CA ILE A 502 17.49 24.79 -19.19
C ILE A 502 17.17 24.59 -17.70
N ASP A 503 17.77 25.39 -16.82
CA ASP A 503 17.58 25.28 -15.36
C ASP A 503 16.13 25.61 -14.93
N LYS A 504 15.44 26.47 -15.70
CA LYS A 504 14.04 26.86 -15.44
C LYS A 504 13.04 25.77 -15.85
N TYR A 505 13.29 25.12 -16.99
CA TYR A 505 12.33 24.19 -17.62
C TYR A 505 12.58 22.73 -17.28
N THR A 506 13.83 22.33 -17.12
CA THR A 506 14.14 20.91 -16.88
C THR A 506 13.91 20.51 -15.43
N TYR A 507 13.48 19.27 -15.25
CA TYR A 507 13.24 18.64 -13.95
C TYR A 507 14.08 17.36 -13.83
N PRO A 508 15.43 17.46 -13.77
CA PRO A 508 16.32 16.30 -13.70
C PRO A 508 16.14 15.49 -12.41
N ALA A 509 15.77 16.16 -11.31
CA ALA A 509 15.51 15.53 -10.02
C ALA A 509 14.42 14.44 -10.07
N LEU A 510 13.51 14.52 -11.04
CA LEU A 510 12.51 13.47 -11.28
C LEU A 510 13.14 12.13 -11.69
N TYR A 511 14.33 12.16 -12.30
CA TYR A 511 15.01 11.01 -12.88
C TYR A 511 16.22 10.54 -12.05
N ASP A 512 16.93 11.46 -11.39
CA ASP A 512 18.13 11.17 -10.59
C ASP A 512 17.86 10.94 -9.08
N SER A 513 16.69 11.33 -8.59
CA SER A 513 16.32 11.27 -7.18
C SER A 513 15.02 10.50 -6.99
N THR A 514 14.73 10.07 -5.76
CA THR A 514 13.45 9.40 -5.46
C THR A 514 12.29 10.36 -5.72
N LYS A 515 11.12 9.80 -6.06
CA LYS A 515 9.90 10.58 -6.35
C LYS A 515 9.57 11.56 -5.22
N VAL A 516 9.71 11.13 -3.97
CA VAL A 516 9.43 11.94 -2.78
C VAL A 516 10.38 13.15 -2.69
N ILE A 517 11.69 12.91 -2.82
CA ILE A 517 12.70 13.98 -2.79
C ILE A 517 12.45 14.98 -3.92
N ALA A 518 12.15 14.50 -5.12
CA ALA A 518 11.83 15.35 -6.26
C ALA A 518 10.62 16.26 -5.94
N GLN A 519 9.55 15.69 -5.39
CA GLN A 519 8.32 16.42 -5.03
C GLN A 519 8.54 17.48 -3.94
N GLN A 520 9.27 17.14 -2.89
CA GLN A 520 9.43 17.98 -1.70
C GLN A 520 10.51 19.05 -1.87
N LEU A 521 11.68 18.71 -2.43
CA LEU A 521 12.82 19.61 -2.51
C LEU A 521 12.87 20.43 -3.80
N PHE A 522 12.23 19.96 -4.89
CA PHE A 522 12.27 20.59 -6.22
C PHE A 522 10.91 21.12 -6.69
N THR A 523 10.16 21.73 -5.77
CA THR A 523 8.83 22.33 -6.04
C THR A 523 8.84 23.41 -7.13
N ARG A 524 9.98 24.06 -7.37
CA ARG A 524 10.11 25.06 -8.45
C ARG A 524 10.04 24.43 -9.84
N GLN A 525 10.61 23.24 -10.00
CA GLN A 525 10.61 22.48 -11.26
C GLN A 525 9.36 21.60 -11.42
N ASN A 526 8.74 21.17 -10.31
CA ASN A 526 7.51 20.38 -10.31
C ASN A 526 6.27 21.20 -10.74
N ARG A 527 6.22 21.55 -12.03
CA ARG A 527 5.19 22.44 -12.61
C ARG A 527 4.52 21.87 -13.84
N TYR A 528 4.85 20.64 -14.23
CA TYR A 528 4.24 19.97 -15.37
C TYR A 528 2.93 19.31 -14.96
N VAL A 529 1.92 19.43 -15.80
CA VAL A 529 0.60 18.84 -15.60
C VAL A 529 0.12 18.24 -16.90
N ILE A 530 -0.17 16.95 -16.88
CA ILE A 530 -0.80 16.21 -17.96
C ILE A 530 -2.30 16.27 -17.72
N LYS A 531 -3.05 16.81 -18.69
CA LYS A 531 -4.50 16.95 -18.59
C LYS A 531 -5.16 16.40 -19.82
N GLY A 532 -6.41 15.97 -19.65
CA GLY A 532 -7.15 15.50 -20.78
C GLY A 532 -8.51 15.00 -20.41
N ASN A 533 -9.17 14.41 -21.40
CA ASN A 533 -10.39 13.67 -21.20
C ASN A 533 -10.34 12.37 -21.99
N TYR A 534 -10.99 11.35 -21.44
CA TYR A 534 -11.16 10.06 -22.08
C TYR A 534 -12.59 9.59 -21.91
N GLN A 535 -12.96 8.62 -22.73
CA GLN A 535 -14.21 7.89 -22.61
C GLN A 535 -13.90 6.39 -22.73
N SER A 536 -14.69 5.58 -22.04
CA SER A 536 -14.71 4.12 -22.29
C SER A 536 -15.63 3.82 -23.48
N ASP A 537 -15.59 2.60 -24.00
CA ASP A 537 -16.45 2.18 -25.10
C ASP A 537 -17.95 2.50 -24.85
N ILE A 538 -18.65 2.85 -25.94
CA ILE A 538 -20.05 3.33 -25.91
C ILE A 538 -20.96 2.30 -25.25
N SER A 539 -21.66 2.72 -24.20
CA SER A 539 -22.67 1.91 -23.51
C SER A 539 -24.05 2.59 -23.62
N SER A 540 -25.10 1.83 -23.90
CA SER A 540 -26.48 2.33 -23.82
C SER A 540 -27.02 2.41 -22.38
N GLU A 541 -26.26 1.89 -21.42
CA GLU A 541 -26.61 1.77 -20.02
C GLU A 541 -25.55 2.46 -19.15
N PHE A 542 -25.99 3.42 -18.33
CA PHE A 542 -25.14 4.25 -17.49
C PHE A 542 -25.43 3.96 -16.02
N SER A 543 -24.38 3.76 -15.22
CA SER A 543 -24.55 3.62 -13.78
C SER A 543 -24.74 4.98 -13.13
N LEU A 544 -25.69 5.06 -12.20
CA LEU A 544 -25.93 6.21 -11.33
C LEU A 544 -24.94 6.27 -10.15
N ASN A 545 -24.01 5.32 -10.06
CA ASN A 545 -23.07 5.16 -8.94
C ASN A 545 -23.77 5.21 -7.57
N SER A 546 -25.00 4.69 -7.53
CA SER A 546 -25.90 4.62 -6.39
C SER A 546 -26.74 3.34 -6.55
N ILE A 547 -27.17 2.75 -5.44
CA ILE A 547 -27.99 1.53 -5.42
C ILE A 547 -29.28 1.90 -4.69
N ASN A 548 -30.43 1.34 -5.09
CA ASN A 548 -31.74 1.66 -4.50
C ASN A 548 -32.10 3.15 -4.54
N VAL A 549 -32.02 3.74 -5.73
CA VAL A 549 -32.39 5.14 -5.97
C VAL A 549 -33.90 5.32 -5.76
N PRO A 550 -34.36 6.34 -5.02
CA PRO A 550 -35.79 6.60 -4.85
C PRO A 550 -36.51 6.77 -6.20
N GLU A 551 -37.63 6.08 -6.38
CA GLU A 551 -38.43 6.15 -7.61
C GLU A 551 -38.83 7.60 -7.94
N GLY A 552 -38.69 7.99 -9.21
CA GLY A 552 -39.02 9.34 -9.69
C GLY A 552 -38.03 10.45 -9.31
N SER A 553 -36.93 10.13 -8.62
CA SER A 553 -35.85 11.09 -8.35
C SER A 553 -34.92 11.31 -9.55
N VAL A 554 -34.91 10.39 -10.51
CA VAL A 554 -34.05 10.44 -11.70
C VAL A 554 -34.66 11.35 -12.76
N LYS A 555 -33.97 12.44 -13.08
CA LYS A 555 -34.32 13.38 -14.14
C LYS A 555 -33.24 13.39 -15.19
N VAL A 556 -33.59 13.01 -16.43
CA VAL A 556 -32.68 13.01 -17.56
C VAL A 556 -32.99 14.18 -18.48
N PHE A 557 -31.96 14.88 -18.93
CA PHE A 557 -32.05 16.00 -19.87
C PHE A 557 -31.13 15.72 -21.06
N SER A 558 -31.57 16.06 -22.28
CA SER A 558 -30.70 16.19 -23.45
C SER A 558 -30.54 17.68 -23.76
N GLY A 559 -29.34 18.21 -23.50
CA GLY A 559 -29.12 19.66 -23.44
C GLY A 559 -30.03 20.32 -22.41
N THR A 560 -30.99 21.12 -22.87
CA THR A 560 -31.98 21.81 -22.02
C THR A 560 -33.35 21.11 -21.98
N ILE A 561 -33.55 20.05 -22.77
CA ILE A 561 -34.85 19.39 -22.93
C ILE A 561 -34.94 18.22 -21.94
N PRO A 562 -35.90 18.20 -21.01
CA PRO A 562 -36.15 17.04 -20.16
C PRO A 562 -36.67 15.87 -21.01
N LEU A 563 -36.11 14.68 -20.80
CA LEU A 563 -36.53 13.45 -21.45
C LEU A 563 -37.64 12.77 -20.66
N GLN A 564 -38.43 11.92 -21.31
CA GLN A 564 -39.53 11.21 -20.66
C GLN A 564 -39.16 9.75 -20.32
N GLU A 565 -39.28 9.39 -19.04
CA GLU A 565 -39.11 8.00 -18.59
C GLU A 565 -40.16 7.07 -19.23
N GLY A 566 -39.73 5.88 -19.65
CA GLY A 566 -40.52 4.88 -20.37
C GLY A 566 -40.60 5.08 -21.88
N VAL A 567 -40.26 6.27 -22.39
CA VAL A 567 -40.25 6.59 -23.82
C VAL A 567 -38.82 6.82 -24.32
N ASP A 568 -38.12 7.77 -23.71
CA ASP A 568 -36.77 8.16 -24.11
C ASP A 568 -35.68 7.42 -23.32
N TYR A 569 -35.97 7.05 -22.07
CA TYR A 569 -35.07 6.28 -21.19
C TYR A 569 -35.84 5.39 -20.22
N THR A 570 -35.17 4.39 -19.64
CA THR A 570 -35.68 3.57 -18.53
C THR A 570 -34.70 3.57 -17.38
N VAL A 571 -35.19 3.50 -16.15
CA VAL A 571 -34.37 3.46 -14.94
C VAL A 571 -34.55 2.11 -14.26
N ASP A 572 -33.45 1.44 -13.96
CA ASP A 572 -33.40 0.40 -12.94
C ASP A 572 -33.09 1.06 -11.60
N TYR A 573 -34.13 1.29 -10.80
CA TYR A 573 -34.02 1.93 -9.49
C TYR A 573 -33.29 1.07 -8.46
N GLN A 574 -33.37 -0.27 -8.59
CA GLN A 574 -32.72 -1.21 -7.68
C GLN A 574 -31.23 -1.28 -7.99
N GLY A 575 -30.89 -1.57 -9.25
CA GLY A 575 -29.50 -1.65 -9.73
C GLY A 575 -28.82 -0.30 -9.94
N GLY A 576 -29.58 0.81 -9.88
CA GLY A 576 -29.08 2.17 -10.05
C GLY A 576 -28.50 2.43 -11.44
N ARG A 577 -29.24 2.07 -12.49
CA ARG A 577 -28.80 2.21 -13.89
C ARG A 577 -29.85 2.94 -14.71
N VAL A 578 -29.40 3.76 -15.64
CA VAL A 578 -30.26 4.43 -16.62
C VAL A 578 -29.90 3.93 -18.00
N ARG A 579 -30.89 3.39 -18.71
CA ARG A 579 -30.75 2.97 -20.10
C ARG A 579 -31.47 3.97 -21.01
N ILE A 580 -30.74 4.54 -21.97
CA ILE A 580 -31.33 5.44 -22.96
C ILE A 580 -31.95 4.60 -24.09
N LEU A 581 -33.26 4.74 -24.30
CA LEU A 581 -34.01 4.00 -25.33
C LEU A 581 -33.93 4.68 -26.69
N ASN A 582 -33.94 6.02 -26.69
CA ASN A 582 -33.91 6.81 -27.92
C ASN A 582 -32.46 6.95 -28.42
N THR A 583 -32.02 6.00 -29.24
CA THR A 583 -30.66 5.96 -29.79
C THR A 583 -30.31 7.15 -30.67
N GLY A 584 -31.31 7.83 -31.25
CA GLY A 584 -31.11 9.07 -32.00
C GLY A 584 -30.49 10.18 -31.15
N LEU A 585 -30.78 10.22 -29.84
CA LEU A 585 -30.18 11.18 -28.91
C LEU A 585 -28.70 10.87 -28.66
N LEU A 586 -28.33 9.59 -28.57
CA LEU A 586 -26.93 9.18 -28.40
C LEU A 586 -26.09 9.50 -29.65
N ILE A 587 -26.65 9.31 -30.84
CA ILE A 587 -26.00 9.59 -32.13
C ILE A 587 -25.91 11.10 -32.41
N SER A 588 -26.86 11.90 -31.89
CA SER A 588 -26.89 13.36 -32.08
C SER A 588 -25.70 14.10 -31.44
N GLY A 589 -25.00 13.44 -30.51
CA GLY A 589 -23.87 13.99 -29.77
C GLY A 589 -24.22 15.08 -28.77
N GLN A 590 -25.51 15.32 -28.50
CA GLN A 590 -25.91 16.25 -27.45
C GLN A 590 -25.57 15.71 -26.05
N PRO A 591 -25.08 16.57 -25.14
CA PRO A 591 -24.81 16.17 -23.77
C PRO A 591 -26.11 15.73 -23.07
N ILE A 592 -26.10 14.53 -22.50
CA ILE A 592 -27.17 14.00 -21.67
C ILE A 592 -26.79 14.21 -20.21
N ARG A 593 -27.60 14.96 -19.48
CA ARG A 593 -27.43 15.20 -18.05
C ARG A 593 -28.43 14.36 -17.27
N ILE A 594 -27.96 13.56 -16.34
CA ILE A 594 -28.77 12.75 -15.43
C ILE A 594 -28.60 13.29 -14.02
N SER A 595 -29.67 13.79 -13.43
CA SER A 595 -29.71 14.21 -12.02
C SER A 595 -30.52 13.20 -11.21
N THR A 596 -30.04 12.82 -10.03
CA THR A 596 -30.65 11.81 -9.17
C THR A 596 -30.53 12.21 -7.70
N GLU A 597 -31.52 11.88 -6.87
CA GLU A 597 -31.34 11.92 -5.41
C GLU A 597 -30.87 10.54 -4.95
N ASN A 598 -29.75 10.48 -4.23
CA ASN A 598 -29.27 9.26 -3.61
C ASN A 598 -29.53 9.32 -2.10
N ASN A 599 -30.01 8.24 -1.50
CA ASN A 599 -30.00 8.13 -0.03
C ASN A 599 -28.54 7.98 0.42
N GLU A 600 -28.08 8.83 1.33
CA GLU A 600 -26.70 8.70 1.81
C GLU A 600 -26.53 7.37 2.54
N LEU A 601 -25.66 6.51 1.99
CA LEU A 601 -25.41 5.17 2.49
C LEU A 601 -24.89 5.19 3.95
N PHE A 602 -24.13 6.23 4.34
CA PHE A 602 -23.49 6.36 5.67
C PHE A 602 -23.29 7.83 6.14
N GLY A 603 -24.24 8.73 5.88
CA GLY A 603 -24.14 10.13 6.29
C GLY A 603 -24.30 10.33 7.81
N LEU A 604 -23.21 10.60 8.54
CA LEU A 604 -23.24 10.93 9.97
C LEU A 604 -23.74 12.37 10.24
N GLN A 605 -23.68 13.25 9.24
CA GLN A 605 -24.11 14.65 9.36
C GLN A 605 -25.63 14.77 9.29
N GLN A 606 -26.22 15.46 10.27
CA GLN A 606 -27.65 15.71 10.29
C GLN A 606 -27.99 16.95 9.46
N ARG A 607 -28.85 16.78 8.45
CA ARG A 607 -29.36 17.87 7.60
C ARG A 607 -30.80 18.22 7.95
N SER A 608 -31.04 19.38 8.55
CA SER A 608 -32.39 19.87 8.84
C SER A 608 -32.92 20.72 7.68
N LEU A 609 -34.05 20.31 7.12
CA LEU A 609 -34.78 21.01 6.06
C LEU A 609 -36.12 21.53 6.60
N PHE A 610 -36.29 22.84 6.56
CA PHE A 610 -37.59 23.49 6.65
C PHE A 610 -38.01 23.95 5.25
N GLY A 611 -39.24 23.70 4.85
CA GLY A 611 -39.74 24.14 3.55
C GLY A 611 -41.21 24.51 3.62
N THR A 612 -41.62 25.55 2.92
CA THR A 612 -43.03 25.91 2.75
C THR A 612 -43.31 26.32 1.32
N ARG A 613 -44.44 25.86 0.79
CA ARG A 613 -44.92 26.08 -0.56
C ARG A 613 -46.34 26.61 -0.51
N LEU A 614 -46.55 27.76 -1.14
CA LEU A 614 -47.82 28.46 -1.26
C LEU A 614 -48.29 28.38 -2.70
N ASP A 615 -49.46 27.80 -2.95
CA ASP A 615 -50.07 27.70 -4.27
C ASP A 615 -51.44 28.39 -4.26
N TYR A 616 -51.55 29.54 -4.94
CA TYR A 616 -52.77 30.32 -5.04
C TYR A 616 -53.42 30.20 -6.42
N LYS A 617 -54.55 29.48 -6.47
CA LYS A 617 -55.34 29.29 -7.69
C LYS A 617 -56.23 30.50 -7.94
N VAL A 618 -55.73 31.50 -8.67
CA VAL A 618 -56.50 32.72 -9.01
C VAL A 618 -57.79 32.34 -9.75
N ASN A 619 -57.66 31.52 -10.80
CA ASN A 619 -58.76 30.93 -11.57
C ASN A 619 -58.30 29.62 -12.25
N ASN A 620 -59.17 28.96 -13.03
CA ASN A 620 -58.84 27.70 -13.71
C ASN A 620 -57.73 27.79 -14.78
N LYS A 621 -57.21 29.00 -15.04
CA LYS A 621 -56.20 29.29 -16.06
C LYS A 621 -54.92 29.84 -15.48
N LEU A 622 -54.92 30.46 -14.29
CA LEU A 622 -53.79 31.15 -13.68
C LEU A 622 -53.55 30.62 -12.27
N ASN A 623 -52.35 30.08 -12.04
CA ASN A 623 -51.83 29.69 -10.73
C ASN A 623 -50.61 30.54 -10.39
N LEU A 624 -50.53 31.00 -9.14
CA LEU A 624 -49.38 31.71 -8.59
C LEU A 624 -48.76 30.88 -7.47
N GLY A 625 -47.44 30.76 -7.49
CA GLY A 625 -46.66 29.95 -6.58
C GLY A 625 -45.64 30.77 -5.80
N GLY A 626 -45.42 30.42 -4.54
CA GLY A 626 -44.32 30.92 -3.73
C GLY A 626 -43.66 29.79 -2.96
N THR A 627 -42.34 29.70 -2.98
CA THR A 627 -41.58 28.67 -2.26
C THR A 627 -40.57 29.32 -1.33
N PHE A 628 -40.42 28.78 -0.12
CA PHE A 628 -39.36 29.12 0.81
C PHE A 628 -38.78 27.82 1.37
N MET A 629 -37.45 27.68 1.38
CA MET A 629 -36.74 26.50 1.89
C MET A 629 -35.51 26.95 2.66
N SER A 630 -35.22 26.31 3.78
CA SER A 630 -34.01 26.52 4.57
C SER A 630 -33.43 25.15 4.90
N LEU A 631 -32.21 24.90 4.43
CA LEU A 631 -31.45 23.68 4.67
C LEU A 631 -30.23 24.04 5.52
N SER A 632 -30.10 23.42 6.69
CA SER A 632 -28.94 23.59 7.56
C SER A 632 -28.35 22.25 7.95
N GLU A 633 -27.05 22.14 7.82
CA GLU A 633 -26.27 20.97 8.22
C GLU A 633 -25.64 21.20 9.59
N LYS A 634 -25.50 20.14 10.38
CA LYS A 634 -24.84 20.18 11.68
C LYS A 634 -23.49 19.47 11.58
N PRO A 635 -22.36 20.17 11.86
CA PRO A 635 -21.06 19.50 11.88
C PRO A 635 -20.94 18.56 13.09
N LEU A 636 -20.13 17.51 12.95
CA LEU A 636 -19.81 16.59 14.05
C LEU A 636 -18.91 17.28 15.09
N THR A 637 -17.96 18.07 14.62
CA THR A 637 -16.97 18.81 15.41
C THR A 637 -16.96 20.28 14.98
N PRO A 638 -16.66 21.23 15.89
CA PRO A 638 -16.54 22.63 15.52
C PRO A 638 -15.30 22.92 14.65
N LYS A 639 -14.30 22.05 14.68
CA LYS A 639 -13.18 22.04 13.72
C LYS A 639 -13.64 21.30 12.46
N VAL A 640 -13.67 21.99 11.32
CA VAL A 640 -14.06 21.43 10.02
C VAL A 640 -13.02 21.84 8.98
N ASN A 641 -12.61 20.88 8.14
CA ASN A 641 -11.61 21.08 7.10
C ASN A 641 -12.20 21.69 5.83
N LEU A 642 -11.34 22.31 5.02
CA LEU A 642 -11.70 22.87 3.72
C LEU A 642 -12.30 21.80 2.78
N GLY A 643 -13.49 22.06 2.25
CA GLY A 643 -14.24 21.14 1.37
C GLY A 643 -15.26 20.26 2.10
N GLU A 644 -15.22 20.19 3.43
CA GLU A 644 -16.18 19.48 4.27
C GLU A 644 -17.12 20.44 5.03
N GLU A 645 -17.16 21.72 4.63
CA GLU A 645 -17.92 22.72 5.36
C GLU A 645 -19.43 22.45 5.33
N PRO A 646 -20.09 22.39 6.49
CA PRO A 646 -21.54 22.26 6.53
C PRO A 646 -22.20 23.54 6.00
N ILE A 647 -23.27 23.37 5.23
CA ILE A 647 -24.01 24.51 4.66
C ILE A 647 -25.20 24.94 5.53
N SER A 648 -25.59 26.22 5.42
CA SER A 648 -26.83 26.76 5.98
C SER A 648 -27.49 27.70 4.97
N ASN A 649 -28.17 27.11 4.00
CA ASN A 649 -28.68 27.80 2.81
C ASN A 649 -30.18 28.08 2.95
N THR A 650 -30.60 29.29 2.57
CA THR A 650 -32.01 29.67 2.48
C THR A 650 -32.37 30.05 1.04
N ILE A 651 -33.38 29.41 0.47
CA ILE A 651 -33.89 29.67 -0.87
C ILE A 651 -35.31 30.20 -0.78
N TRP A 652 -35.63 31.22 -1.56
CA TRP A 652 -37.02 31.63 -1.78
C TRP A 652 -37.28 31.91 -3.25
N GLY A 653 -38.51 31.72 -3.70
CA GLY A 653 -38.87 31.91 -5.09
C GLY A 653 -40.36 32.10 -5.33
N MET A 654 -40.69 32.53 -6.53
CA MET A 654 -42.05 32.74 -7.01
C MET A 654 -42.20 32.15 -8.42
N ASP A 655 -43.37 31.61 -8.71
CA ASP A 655 -43.71 31.10 -10.04
C ASP A 655 -45.11 31.50 -10.46
N LEU A 656 -45.32 31.57 -11.76
CA LEU A 656 -46.58 31.87 -12.39
C LEU A 656 -46.80 30.87 -13.51
N ASN A 657 -47.96 30.22 -13.50
CA ASN A 657 -48.38 29.32 -14.56
C ASN A 657 -49.75 29.75 -15.10
N TYR A 658 -49.78 30.10 -16.39
CA TYR A 658 -50.97 30.47 -17.14
C TYR A 658 -51.21 29.48 -18.28
N SER A 659 -52.36 28.83 -18.31
CA SER A 659 -52.76 27.91 -19.39
C SER A 659 -54.17 28.22 -19.87
N SER A 660 -54.35 28.43 -21.16
CA SER A 660 -55.67 28.63 -21.76
C SER A 660 -55.77 27.94 -23.13
N PRO A 661 -56.90 27.26 -23.43
CA PRO A 661 -57.15 26.76 -24.78
C PRO A 661 -57.28 27.92 -25.77
N SER A 662 -56.59 27.82 -26.90
CA SER A 662 -56.61 28.78 -28.00
C SER A 662 -57.33 28.18 -29.21
N ARG A 663 -58.61 28.50 -29.34
CA ARG A 663 -59.41 28.13 -30.51
C ARG A 663 -58.88 28.77 -31.80
N PHE A 664 -58.16 29.89 -31.70
CA PHE A 664 -57.55 30.56 -32.84
C PHE A 664 -56.46 29.68 -33.45
N LEU A 665 -55.53 29.17 -32.63
CA LEU A 665 -54.48 28.27 -33.09
C LEU A 665 -55.06 26.96 -33.64
N THR A 666 -56.08 26.39 -33.00
CA THR A 666 -56.76 25.19 -33.50
C THR A 666 -57.31 25.39 -34.91
N LYS A 667 -58.00 26.51 -35.12
CA LYS A 667 -58.56 26.85 -36.44
C LYS A 667 -57.49 27.23 -37.47
N LEU A 668 -56.34 27.70 -37.04
CA LEU A 668 -55.22 28.02 -37.93
C LEU A 668 -54.56 26.74 -38.43
N VAL A 669 -54.35 25.77 -37.55
CA VAL A 669 -53.82 24.44 -37.91
C VAL A 669 -54.81 23.68 -38.80
N ASP A 670 -56.11 23.75 -38.51
CA ASP A 670 -57.19 23.11 -39.28
C ASP A 670 -57.40 23.72 -40.69
N LYS A 671 -56.77 24.87 -40.98
CA LYS A 671 -56.80 25.53 -42.30
C LYS A 671 -55.65 25.13 -43.22
N LEU A 672 -54.66 24.37 -42.74
CA LEU A 672 -53.58 23.86 -43.59
C LEU A 672 -54.12 22.76 -44.51
N PRO A 673 -53.90 22.84 -45.84
CA PRO A 673 -54.38 21.81 -46.76
C PRO A 673 -53.78 20.44 -46.38
N PHE A 674 -54.61 19.39 -46.49
CA PHE A 674 -54.30 17.98 -46.14
C PHE A 674 -54.26 17.62 -44.64
N LEU A 675 -54.63 18.52 -43.71
CA LEU A 675 -54.77 18.23 -42.27
C LEU A 675 -56.16 18.68 -41.75
N SER A 676 -56.86 17.80 -41.02
CA SER A 676 -58.12 18.12 -40.32
C SER A 676 -58.00 17.64 -38.87
N THR A 677 -57.94 18.56 -37.91
CA THR A 677 -57.75 18.22 -36.49
C THR A 677 -58.74 18.95 -35.59
N LYS A 678 -59.51 18.18 -34.82
CA LYS A 678 -60.44 18.67 -33.80
C LYS A 678 -59.80 18.78 -32.41
N ALA A 679 -58.52 18.41 -32.28
CA ALA A 679 -57.81 18.47 -31.02
C ALA A 679 -57.62 19.93 -30.59
N PRO A 680 -58.05 20.33 -29.38
CA PRO A 680 -57.93 21.71 -28.92
C PRO A 680 -56.45 22.08 -28.73
N SER A 681 -56.06 23.25 -29.25
CA SER A 681 -54.73 23.83 -29.04
C SER A 681 -54.71 24.59 -27.74
N THR A 682 -53.61 24.53 -26.99
CA THR A 682 -53.41 25.25 -25.73
C THR A 682 -52.25 26.22 -25.84
N ILE A 683 -52.35 27.37 -25.17
CA ILE A 683 -51.24 28.30 -24.96
C ILE A 683 -50.92 28.25 -23.47
N THR A 684 -49.67 27.91 -23.16
CA THR A 684 -49.13 27.85 -21.81
C THR A 684 -48.01 28.87 -21.67
N PHE A 685 -48.05 29.66 -20.61
CA PHE A 685 -46.98 30.58 -20.21
C PHE A 685 -46.60 30.24 -18.77
N SER A 686 -45.32 29.95 -18.56
CA SER A 686 -44.74 29.68 -17.24
C SER A 686 -43.57 30.63 -17.01
N GLY A 687 -43.50 31.23 -15.83
CA GLY A 687 -42.37 32.04 -15.38
C GLY A 687 -41.99 31.68 -13.96
N GLU A 688 -40.69 31.66 -13.67
CA GLU A 688 -40.15 31.31 -12.35
C GLU A 688 -39.03 32.29 -11.97
N PHE A 689 -38.92 32.58 -10.68
CA PHE A 689 -37.85 33.34 -10.07
C PHE A 689 -37.43 32.64 -8.77
N ALA A 690 -36.13 32.53 -8.53
CA ALA A 690 -35.60 31.99 -7.28
C ALA A 690 -34.32 32.72 -6.88
N GLN A 691 -34.15 32.97 -5.58
CA GLN A 691 -32.95 33.52 -4.98
C GLN A 691 -32.44 32.57 -3.89
N LEU A 692 -31.18 32.19 -3.99
CA LEU A 692 -30.44 31.48 -2.95
C LEU A 692 -29.64 32.49 -2.12
N VAL A 693 -29.84 32.44 -0.80
CA VAL A 693 -29.02 33.13 0.20
C VAL A 693 -28.15 32.07 0.86
N PRO A 694 -26.86 31.99 0.50
CA PRO A 694 -25.95 31.04 1.13
C PRO A 694 -25.58 31.48 2.55
N GLY A 695 -25.24 30.52 3.40
CA GLY A 695 -24.81 30.77 4.77
C GLY A 695 -24.13 29.55 5.39
N HIS A 696 -23.66 29.70 6.62
CA HIS A 696 -22.96 28.66 7.38
C HIS A 696 -23.55 28.48 8.79
N PRO A 697 -23.43 27.31 9.42
CA PRO A 697 -23.86 27.09 10.80
C PRO A 697 -23.02 27.88 11.81
N LYS A 698 -23.68 28.51 12.79
CA LYS A 698 -23.02 29.27 13.89
C LYS A 698 -22.03 28.45 14.73
N ALA A 699 -22.08 27.12 14.67
CA ALA A 699 -21.12 26.27 15.37
C ALA A 699 -19.68 26.45 14.85
N LEU A 700 -19.50 27.03 13.65
CA LEU A 700 -18.21 27.34 13.05
C LEU A 700 -17.68 28.74 13.44
N ASP A 701 -18.45 29.53 14.19
CA ASP A 701 -18.05 30.86 14.62
C ASP A 701 -17.11 30.75 15.83
N ILE A 702 -15.80 30.86 15.61
CA ILE A 702 -14.77 30.76 16.66
C ILE A 702 -14.18 32.16 16.93
N GLY A 703 -13.91 32.49 18.20
CA GLY A 703 -13.21 33.73 18.56
C GLY A 703 -13.95 35.03 18.22
N GLY A 704 -15.28 34.98 18.05
CA GLY A 704 -16.10 36.15 17.71
C GLY A 704 -16.15 36.49 16.21
N SER A 705 -15.59 35.65 15.34
CA SER A 705 -15.78 35.78 13.89
C SER A 705 -17.22 35.42 13.50
N SER A 706 -17.86 36.22 12.66
CA SER A 706 -19.23 35.97 12.15
C SER A 706 -19.26 35.34 10.75
N GLY A 707 -18.10 34.95 10.22
CA GLY A 707 -17.94 34.47 8.84
C GLY A 707 -17.77 32.96 8.71
N GLY A 708 -17.77 32.23 9.83
CA GLY A 708 -17.39 30.82 9.88
C GLY A 708 -15.90 30.62 9.66
N VAL A 709 -15.30 29.67 10.39
CA VAL A 709 -13.90 29.28 10.21
C VAL A 709 -13.88 27.90 9.56
N SER A 710 -13.06 27.77 8.52
CA SER A 710 -12.68 26.49 7.91
C SER A 710 -11.17 26.33 8.08
N TYR A 711 -10.74 25.13 8.43
CA TYR A 711 -9.34 24.82 8.65
C TYR A 711 -8.72 24.36 7.33
N LEU A 712 -7.68 25.06 6.89
CA LEU A 712 -6.85 24.59 5.79
C LEU A 712 -6.07 23.34 6.22
N ASP A 713 -5.60 23.34 7.48
CA ASP A 713 -4.95 22.22 8.16
C ASP A 713 -5.12 22.45 9.67
N ASP A 714 -5.43 21.40 10.42
CA ASP A 714 -5.54 21.42 11.89
C ASP A 714 -4.38 20.69 12.59
N PHE A 715 -3.48 20.08 11.82
CA PHE A 715 -2.34 19.26 12.27
C PHE A 715 -2.72 18.07 13.17
N GLU A 716 -4.00 17.70 13.30
CA GLU A 716 -4.41 16.58 14.15
C GLU A 716 -4.09 15.24 13.46
N ALA A 717 -4.18 15.20 12.12
CA ALA A 717 -3.89 14.02 11.31
C ALA A 717 -2.42 13.91 10.87
N SER A 718 -1.54 14.83 11.30
CA SER A 718 -0.14 14.85 10.84
C SER A 718 0.76 13.81 11.50
N ARG A 719 0.24 13.03 12.47
CA ARG A 719 1.01 12.02 13.20
C ARG A 719 0.67 10.60 12.73
N SER A 720 1.63 9.94 12.10
CA SER A 720 1.62 8.49 11.88
C SER A 720 2.49 7.80 12.93
N ILE A 721 1.96 6.81 13.64
CA ILE A 721 2.67 6.10 14.72
C ILE A 721 2.88 4.65 14.31
N ILE A 722 4.13 4.20 14.30
CA ILE A 722 4.50 2.79 14.19
C ILE A 722 4.80 2.26 15.59
N ASP A 723 3.98 1.33 16.09
CA ASP A 723 4.18 0.78 17.43
C ASP A 723 5.29 -0.29 17.47
N LEU A 724 6.29 -0.06 18.32
CA LEU A 724 7.44 -0.94 18.50
C LEU A 724 7.45 -1.67 19.86
N LYS A 725 6.38 -1.54 20.68
CA LYS A 725 6.34 -2.03 22.07
C LYS A 725 6.21 -3.55 22.22
N SER A 726 5.79 -4.28 21.17
CA SER A 726 5.65 -5.73 21.23
C SER A 726 7.02 -6.41 21.25
N ALA A 727 7.33 -7.17 22.31
CA ALA A 727 8.61 -7.87 22.45
C ALA A 727 8.75 -9.06 21.47
N ILE A 728 7.64 -9.66 21.05
CA ILE A 728 7.58 -10.83 20.16
C ILE A 728 8.21 -10.54 18.79
N ALA A 729 8.12 -9.30 18.32
CA ALA A 729 8.67 -8.91 17.02
C ALA A 729 10.20 -8.75 17.02
N TRP A 730 10.84 -8.80 18.20
CA TRP A 730 12.27 -8.60 18.36
C TRP A 730 13.02 -9.93 18.47
N GLN A 731 14.24 -9.95 17.96
CA GLN A 731 15.18 -11.05 18.07
C GLN A 731 16.56 -10.50 18.43
N ILE A 732 17.44 -11.35 18.96
CA ILE A 732 18.84 -10.98 19.22
C ILE A 732 19.52 -10.49 17.92
N SER A 733 20.39 -9.49 18.02
CA SER A 733 21.10 -8.95 16.85
C SER A 733 22.48 -9.57 16.64
N GLY A 734 23.00 -9.43 15.42
CA GLY A 734 24.43 -9.56 15.14
C GLY A 734 25.30 -8.52 15.86
N THR A 735 26.62 -8.65 15.74
CA THR A 735 27.60 -7.76 16.38
C THR A 735 27.63 -6.39 15.70
N PRO A 736 27.39 -5.29 16.43
CA PRO A 736 27.33 -3.95 15.83
C PRO A 736 28.66 -3.53 15.18
N GLN A 737 28.61 -2.78 14.07
CA GLN A 737 29.82 -2.37 13.32
C GLN A 737 30.84 -1.55 14.12
N MET A 738 30.43 -0.93 15.22
CA MET A 738 31.35 -0.18 16.09
C MET A 738 32.40 -1.07 16.79
N PHE A 739 32.17 -2.39 16.81
CA PHE A 739 33.09 -3.37 17.35
C PHE A 739 33.99 -3.92 16.23
N PRO A 740 35.33 -3.94 16.41
CA PRO A 740 36.27 -4.42 15.38
C PRO A 740 35.98 -5.85 14.92
N GLU A 741 35.49 -6.70 15.81
CA GLU A 741 35.14 -8.09 15.51
C GLU A 741 33.94 -8.24 14.55
N SER A 742 33.17 -7.18 14.27
CA SER A 742 32.08 -7.20 13.30
C SER A 742 32.52 -7.56 11.87
N GLN A 743 33.80 -7.39 11.56
CA GLN A 743 34.39 -7.71 10.25
C GLN A 743 34.81 -9.18 10.12
N LEU A 744 34.78 -9.95 11.22
CA LEU A 744 35.18 -11.36 11.20
C LEU A 744 34.05 -12.21 10.63
N ILE A 745 34.40 -13.11 9.71
CA ILE A 745 33.46 -14.02 9.06
C ILE A 745 33.87 -15.45 9.42
N ASN A 746 32.90 -16.25 9.84
CA ASN A 746 33.06 -17.64 10.26
C ASN A 746 34.13 -17.80 11.35
N ASP A 747 34.14 -16.88 12.33
CA ASP A 747 35.03 -16.87 13.49
C ASP A 747 34.24 -16.56 14.77
N LEU A 748 34.43 -17.39 15.81
CA LEU A 748 33.74 -17.27 17.10
C LEU A 748 34.05 -15.96 17.82
N ALA A 749 35.19 -15.32 17.52
CA ALA A 749 35.58 -14.04 18.11
C ALA A 749 34.56 -12.92 17.83
N TYR A 750 33.75 -13.05 16.77
CA TYR A 750 32.63 -12.17 16.46
C TYR A 750 31.64 -12.02 17.63
N GLY A 751 31.44 -13.07 18.43
CA GLY A 751 30.48 -13.08 19.56
C GLY A 751 31.08 -12.78 20.94
N TYR A 752 32.40 -12.60 21.07
CA TYR A 752 33.09 -12.60 22.38
C TYR A 752 32.65 -11.47 23.33
N ASN A 753 32.19 -10.34 22.81
CA ASN A 753 31.75 -9.19 23.59
C ASN A 753 30.24 -9.16 23.86
N ARG A 754 29.47 -10.16 23.41
CA ARG A 754 28.03 -10.22 23.64
C ARG A 754 27.71 -10.60 25.10
N ALA A 755 26.95 -9.76 25.78
CA ALA A 755 26.44 -10.00 27.13
C ALA A 755 24.93 -10.27 27.11
N GLN A 756 24.41 -10.80 28.23
CA GLN A 756 23.00 -11.17 28.32
C GLN A 756 22.11 -9.93 28.26
N ILE A 757 21.15 -9.95 27.33
CA ILE A 757 20.04 -9.01 27.25
C ILE A 757 18.74 -9.81 27.28
N ALA A 758 17.74 -9.28 27.97
CA ALA A 758 16.38 -9.82 27.97
C ALA A 758 15.42 -8.71 27.56
N PHE A 759 14.49 -9.04 26.67
CA PHE A 759 13.46 -8.14 26.16
C PHE A 759 12.10 -8.84 26.20
N TYR A 760 11.12 -8.22 26.86
CA TYR A 760 9.85 -8.88 27.14
C TYR A 760 8.74 -7.87 27.44
N ASN A 761 7.50 -8.34 27.39
CA ASN A 761 6.36 -7.66 28.01
C ASN A 761 5.97 -8.50 29.23
N ILE A 762 5.87 -7.89 30.43
CA ILE A 762 5.47 -8.64 31.63
C ILE A 762 4.01 -9.11 31.49
N ASP A 763 3.78 -10.41 31.67
CA ASP A 763 2.44 -11.00 31.53
C ASP A 763 1.51 -10.47 32.65
N PRO A 764 0.31 -9.95 32.32
CA PRO A 764 -0.65 -9.46 33.30
C PRO A 764 -1.08 -10.50 34.36
N THR A 765 -0.82 -11.79 34.15
CA THR A 765 -1.03 -12.83 35.13
C THR A 765 -0.29 -12.55 36.45
N PHE A 766 0.85 -11.87 36.42
CA PHE A 766 1.61 -11.49 37.63
C PHE A 766 0.87 -10.47 38.51
N TYR A 767 0.00 -9.65 37.92
CA TYR A 767 -0.77 -8.63 38.65
C TYR A 767 -2.13 -9.14 39.14
N ASN A 768 -2.59 -10.29 38.64
CA ASN A 768 -3.85 -10.90 39.05
C ASN A 768 -3.70 -11.74 40.33
N ARG A 769 -4.22 -11.23 41.44
CA ARG A 769 -4.16 -11.88 42.76
C ARG A 769 -5.01 -13.16 42.87
N SER A 770 -5.97 -13.34 41.98
CA SER A 770 -6.84 -14.52 41.94
C SER A 770 -6.27 -15.61 41.04
N ALA A 771 -5.12 -15.39 40.42
CA ALA A 771 -4.50 -16.34 39.50
C ALA A 771 -3.98 -17.57 40.29
N SER A 772 -4.59 -18.73 40.05
CA SER A 772 -4.22 -20.02 40.67
C SER A 772 -2.95 -20.63 40.07
N ASN A 773 -2.48 -20.08 38.96
CA ASN A 773 -1.43 -20.60 38.10
C ASN A 773 -0.01 -20.04 38.43
N LEU A 774 0.11 -19.30 39.54
CA LEU A 774 1.36 -18.74 40.10
C LEU A 774 1.57 -19.20 41.56
N PRO A 775 2.83 -19.43 42.00
CA PRO A 775 3.14 -19.84 43.37
C PRO A 775 2.76 -18.76 44.38
N ALA A 776 2.39 -19.20 45.59
CA ALA A 776 1.97 -18.30 46.68
C ALA A 776 3.06 -17.28 47.07
N SER A 777 4.33 -17.67 46.95
CA SER A 777 5.50 -16.82 47.23
C SER A 777 5.61 -15.60 46.31
N LEU A 778 4.98 -15.61 45.13
CA LEU A 778 4.92 -14.46 44.21
C LEU A 778 3.57 -13.76 44.24
N ARG A 779 2.47 -14.52 44.17
CA ARG A 779 1.10 -13.96 44.13
C ARG A 779 0.80 -13.04 45.32
N GLY A 780 1.36 -13.35 46.49
CA GLY A 780 1.20 -12.57 47.72
C GLY A 780 2.31 -11.55 47.99
N ASN A 781 3.38 -11.52 47.18
CA ASN A 781 4.56 -10.69 47.46
C ASN A 781 4.33 -9.25 47.00
N ARG A 782 3.75 -8.44 47.89
CA ARG A 782 3.48 -7.02 47.64
C ARG A 782 4.74 -6.20 47.44
N THR A 783 5.88 -6.64 47.98
CA THR A 783 7.17 -5.96 47.80
C THR A 783 7.67 -6.11 46.39
N GLU A 784 7.63 -7.32 45.83
CA GLU A 784 8.03 -7.58 44.44
C GLU A 784 7.15 -6.80 43.45
N LEU A 785 5.83 -6.83 43.64
CA LEU A 785 4.89 -6.07 42.78
C LEU A 785 4.96 -4.55 42.96
N SER A 786 5.68 -4.07 43.98
CA SER A 786 5.94 -2.64 44.19
C SER A 786 7.27 -2.18 43.62
N ASN A 787 8.08 -3.10 43.09
CA ASN A 787 9.33 -2.74 42.43
C ASN A 787 9.03 -2.03 41.11
N HIS A 788 9.56 -0.81 40.95
CA HIS A 788 9.29 0.04 39.79
C HIS A 788 9.68 -0.59 38.45
N TYR A 789 10.67 -1.50 38.42
CA TYR A 789 11.09 -2.17 37.19
C TYR A 789 10.16 -3.32 36.75
N VAL A 790 9.16 -3.70 37.56
CA VAL A 790 8.26 -4.83 37.24
C VAL A 790 6.79 -4.58 37.53
N ARG A 791 6.44 -3.42 38.11
CA ARG A 791 5.06 -3.07 38.42
C ARG A 791 4.27 -2.77 37.14
N GLU A 792 2.95 -2.88 37.25
CA GLU A 792 2.03 -2.38 36.23
C GLU A 792 2.09 -0.84 36.16
N ILE A 793 2.10 -0.29 34.95
CA ILE A 793 2.12 1.15 34.68
C ILE A 793 0.76 1.53 34.08
N ILE A 794 0.12 2.57 34.60
CA ILE A 794 -1.14 3.08 34.06
C ILE A 794 -0.91 4.26 33.13
N GLU A 795 -1.77 4.42 32.13
CA GLU A 795 -1.62 5.47 31.10
C GLU A 795 -1.57 6.88 31.70
N GLN A 796 -2.36 7.14 32.73
CA GLN A 796 -2.41 8.43 33.42
C GLN A 796 -1.14 8.78 34.20
N GLU A 797 -0.24 7.82 34.47
CA GLU A 797 1.07 8.13 35.05
C GLU A 797 1.98 8.86 34.07
N VAL A 798 1.83 8.60 32.77
CA VAL A 798 2.63 9.21 31.69
C VAL A 798 1.84 10.34 31.03
N PHE A 799 0.53 10.17 30.82
CA PHE A 799 -0.35 11.14 30.16
C PHE A 799 -1.49 11.58 31.09
N PRO A 800 -1.23 12.48 32.05
CA PRO A 800 -2.20 12.81 33.11
C PRO A 800 -3.49 13.48 32.62
N PHE A 801 -3.46 14.12 31.45
CA PHE A 801 -4.61 14.80 30.85
C PHE A 801 -5.35 13.96 29.80
N LYS A 802 -4.90 12.73 29.53
CA LYS A 802 -5.55 11.86 28.55
C LYS A 802 -6.77 11.20 29.19
N GLU A 803 -7.94 11.41 28.59
CA GLU A 803 -9.17 10.77 29.02
C GLU A 803 -9.27 9.36 28.43
N THR A 804 -9.30 8.35 29.30
CA THR A 804 -9.51 6.94 28.91
C THR A 804 -11.00 6.67 28.78
N SER A 805 -11.44 6.14 27.64
CA SER A 805 -12.84 5.73 27.46
C SER A 805 -13.21 4.58 28.41
N THR A 806 -14.44 4.62 28.93
CA THR A 806 -14.96 3.54 29.78
C THR A 806 -14.89 2.19 29.07
N GLY A 807 -14.34 1.18 29.75
CA GLY A 807 -14.22 -0.20 29.23
C GLY A 807 -12.91 -0.53 28.51
N GLN A 808 -12.03 0.45 28.29
CA GLN A 808 -10.66 0.21 27.81
C GLN A 808 -9.71 -0.13 28.97
N ALA A 809 -8.62 -0.84 28.66
CA ALA A 809 -7.58 -1.12 29.62
C ALA A 809 -6.82 0.17 29.97
N VAL A 810 -6.74 0.50 31.25
CA VAL A 810 -6.04 1.70 31.76
C VAL A 810 -4.51 1.47 31.81
N THR A 811 -4.07 0.24 31.57
CA THR A 811 -2.66 -0.18 31.64
C THR A 811 -1.91 0.24 30.39
N LEU A 812 -0.77 0.88 30.56
CA LEU A 812 0.14 1.22 29.48
C LEU A 812 1.08 0.01 29.23
N PRO A 813 1.03 -0.65 28.06
CA PRO A 813 1.97 -1.72 27.75
C PRO A 813 3.40 -1.16 27.64
N THR A 814 4.39 -1.88 28.17
CA THR A 814 5.81 -1.53 28.09
C THR A 814 6.62 -2.60 27.37
N LEU A 815 7.64 -2.18 26.64
CA LEU A 815 8.74 -3.05 26.22
C LEU A 815 9.83 -2.96 27.29
N ASP A 816 9.97 -4.00 28.09
CA ASP A 816 10.95 -4.03 29.17
C ASP A 816 12.28 -4.57 28.63
N LEU A 817 13.35 -3.79 28.80
CA LEU A 817 14.71 -4.14 28.38
C LEU A 817 15.61 -4.29 29.61
N ALA A 818 16.11 -5.49 29.86
CA ALA A 818 17.02 -5.80 30.95
C ALA A 818 18.39 -6.23 30.41
N PHE A 819 19.39 -5.37 30.57
CA PHE A 819 20.77 -5.64 30.14
C PHE A 819 21.65 -6.04 31.34
N TYR A 820 22.30 -7.20 31.24
CA TYR A 820 23.17 -7.77 32.27
C TYR A 820 24.62 -7.86 31.76
N PRO A 821 25.40 -6.76 31.79
CA PRO A 821 26.73 -6.70 31.18
C PRO A 821 27.79 -7.60 31.84
N THR A 822 27.49 -8.15 33.02
CA THR A 822 28.35 -9.10 33.74
C THR A 822 28.03 -10.56 33.43
N LEU A 823 26.94 -10.84 32.72
CA LEU A 823 26.53 -12.18 32.35
C LEU A 823 26.84 -12.43 30.89
N ARG A 824 27.28 -13.64 30.59
CA ARG A 824 27.53 -14.11 29.23
C ARG A 824 26.20 -14.18 28.47
N GLY A 825 26.17 -13.62 27.26
CA GLY A 825 25.01 -13.68 26.36
C GLY A 825 25.08 -14.88 25.39
N PRO A 826 24.05 -15.07 24.56
CA PRO A 826 23.97 -16.19 23.61
C PRO A 826 25.13 -16.22 22.60
N TYR A 827 25.63 -17.41 22.30
CA TYR A 827 26.73 -17.68 21.38
C TYR A 827 28.03 -16.91 21.71
N ASN A 828 28.31 -16.68 22.99
CA ASN A 828 29.57 -16.10 23.43
C ASN A 828 30.55 -17.17 23.91
N PHE A 829 31.53 -17.49 23.07
CA PHE A 829 32.60 -18.45 23.35
C PHE A 829 33.94 -17.80 23.72
N ALA A 830 33.92 -16.62 24.36
CA ALA A 830 35.14 -15.95 24.81
C ALA A 830 35.98 -16.92 25.66
N PRO A 831 37.27 -17.14 25.37
CA PRO A 831 38.07 -18.16 26.06
C PRO A 831 38.57 -17.70 27.44
N THR A 832 38.58 -16.39 27.71
CA THR A 832 39.12 -15.80 28.93
C THR A 832 38.31 -14.57 29.37
N GLY A 833 38.56 -14.09 30.59
CA GLY A 833 37.96 -12.86 31.10
C GLY A 833 36.76 -13.09 32.03
N PHE A 834 36.71 -14.27 32.67
CA PHE A 834 35.72 -14.63 33.66
C PHE A 834 36.28 -14.54 35.07
N SER A 835 35.41 -14.22 36.02
CA SER A 835 35.64 -14.42 37.45
C SER A 835 35.41 -15.89 37.81
N GLN A 836 35.85 -16.31 39.00
CA GLN A 836 35.61 -17.68 39.49
C GLN A 836 34.13 -18.06 39.56
N ASN A 837 33.22 -17.08 39.63
CA ASN A 837 31.77 -17.29 39.67
C ASN A 837 31.12 -17.29 38.27
N GLY A 838 31.89 -17.26 37.19
CA GLY A 838 31.36 -17.24 35.81
C GLY A 838 30.90 -15.88 35.31
N LEU A 839 31.10 -14.79 36.07
CA LEU A 839 30.78 -13.43 35.65
C LEU A 839 31.89 -12.83 34.77
N LEU A 840 31.53 -12.00 33.80
CA LEU A 840 32.45 -11.26 32.93
C LEU A 840 33.17 -10.14 33.70
N ASN A 841 34.50 -10.09 33.61
CA ASN A 841 35.34 -9.15 34.37
C ASN A 841 35.32 -7.70 33.84
N ASN A 842 35.09 -7.50 32.54
CA ASN A 842 35.05 -6.18 31.91
C ASN A 842 33.66 -5.88 31.32
N PRO A 843 32.68 -5.47 32.14
CA PRO A 843 31.31 -5.20 31.67
C PRO A 843 31.21 -3.97 30.74
N ARG A 844 32.18 -3.05 30.77
CA ARG A 844 32.15 -1.82 29.96
C ARG A 844 32.43 -2.05 28.48
N SER A 845 33.12 -3.14 28.13
CA SER A 845 33.39 -3.51 26.73
C SER A 845 32.31 -4.40 26.13
N ARG A 846 31.22 -4.68 26.87
CA ARG A 846 30.18 -5.62 26.44
C ARG A 846 28.98 -4.89 25.87
N TRP A 847 28.31 -5.55 24.95
CA TRP A 847 27.08 -5.07 24.31
C TRP A 847 25.98 -6.13 24.39
N GLY A 848 24.74 -5.69 24.28
CA GLY A 848 23.57 -6.54 24.08
C GLY A 848 22.67 -5.84 23.08
N GLY A 849 22.21 -6.57 22.08
CA GLY A 849 21.48 -5.99 20.95
C GLY A 849 20.28 -6.84 20.58
N LEU A 850 19.26 -6.14 20.10
CA LEU A 850 18.04 -6.71 19.54
C LEU A 850 17.70 -5.93 18.28
N PHE A 851 17.10 -6.60 17.32
CA PHE A 851 16.59 -6.00 16.09
C PHE A 851 15.21 -6.55 15.76
N ARG A 852 14.52 -5.90 14.83
CA ARG A 852 13.23 -6.35 14.31
C ARG A 852 13.07 -5.85 12.89
N ARG A 853 12.19 -6.49 12.13
CA ARG A 853 11.72 -5.94 10.87
C ARG A 853 10.83 -4.72 11.09
N MET A 854 10.90 -3.79 10.14
CA MET A 854 9.94 -2.70 10.02
C MET A 854 8.89 -3.10 8.99
N GLU A 855 7.61 -3.06 9.36
CA GLU A 855 6.51 -3.43 8.46
C GLU A 855 6.37 -2.40 7.32
N THR A 856 6.73 -1.15 7.58
CA THR A 856 6.84 -0.08 6.58
C THR A 856 8.31 0.27 6.40
N ASN A 857 8.83 0.11 5.17
CA ASN A 857 10.25 0.29 4.85
C ASN A 857 10.58 1.64 4.19
N ASP A 858 9.61 2.28 3.52
CA ASP A 858 9.79 3.58 2.88
C ASP A 858 9.49 4.72 3.87
N PHE A 859 10.49 5.09 4.68
CA PHE A 859 10.35 6.18 5.67
C PHE A 859 10.20 7.56 5.02
N GLU A 860 10.78 7.77 3.84
CA GLU A 860 10.66 9.03 3.09
C GLU A 860 9.22 9.23 2.63
N ALA A 861 8.61 8.22 1.98
CA ALA A 861 7.23 8.30 1.52
C ALA A 861 6.22 8.43 2.68
N ASN A 862 6.52 7.86 3.84
CA ASN A 862 5.68 7.96 5.04
C ASN A 862 6.01 9.17 5.92
N ASN A 863 6.99 9.99 5.54
CA ASN A 863 7.47 11.14 6.31
C ASN A 863 7.76 10.81 7.79
N ILE A 864 8.51 9.73 8.04
CA ILE A 864 8.89 9.32 9.40
C ILE A 864 10.09 10.15 9.88
N GLU A 865 9.87 10.98 10.89
CA GLU A 865 10.88 11.96 11.35
C GLU A 865 11.53 11.60 12.71
N PHE A 866 10.79 10.96 13.63
CA PHE A 866 11.23 10.78 15.02
C PHE A 866 11.06 9.35 15.54
N ILE A 867 12.00 8.94 16.40
CA ILE A 867 11.82 7.81 17.31
C ILE A 867 11.38 8.38 18.66
N GLU A 868 10.17 8.08 19.10
CA GLU A 868 9.64 8.53 20.39
C GLU A 868 9.62 7.36 21.39
N LEU A 869 10.17 7.58 22.58
CA LEU A 869 10.09 6.63 23.69
C LEU A 869 9.97 7.34 25.03
N TRP A 870 9.19 6.74 25.93
CA TRP A 870 9.11 7.13 27.34
C TRP A 870 9.89 6.11 28.16
N VAL A 871 10.95 6.58 28.83
CA VAL A 871 11.84 5.72 29.62
C VAL A 871 11.69 6.08 31.09
N MET A 872 11.30 5.11 31.91
CA MET A 872 11.32 5.25 33.36
C MET A 872 12.76 5.45 33.84
N ASP A 873 12.98 6.31 34.84
CA ASP A 873 14.30 6.59 35.40
C ASP A 873 15.02 5.26 35.78
N PRO A 874 16.08 4.88 35.03
CA PRO A 874 16.76 3.62 35.27
C PRO A 874 17.63 3.66 36.54
N TYR A 875 17.77 4.81 37.21
CA TYR A 875 18.62 5.01 38.38
C TYR A 875 17.90 4.92 39.73
N ILE A 876 16.58 4.71 39.75
CA ILE A 876 15.74 4.68 40.96
C ILE A 876 16.36 3.84 42.09
N TYR A 877 16.82 2.61 41.78
CA TYR A 877 17.45 1.72 42.77
C TYR A 877 18.98 1.70 42.72
N LYS A 878 19.59 2.41 41.76
CA LYS A 878 21.05 2.45 41.55
C LYS A 878 21.54 3.88 41.28
N PRO A 879 21.39 4.81 42.24
CA PRO A 879 21.67 6.24 42.02
C PRO A 879 23.14 6.53 41.68
N ASN A 880 24.06 5.66 42.12
CA ASN A 880 25.50 5.81 41.87
C ASN A 880 25.98 5.08 40.60
N SER A 881 25.07 4.53 39.79
CA SER A 881 25.45 3.86 38.53
C SER A 881 26.03 4.89 37.55
N ALA A 882 27.16 4.56 36.92
CA ALA A 882 27.83 5.43 35.96
C ALA A 882 27.07 5.57 34.63
N GLY A 883 26.05 4.73 34.40
CA GLY A 883 25.28 4.68 33.17
C GLY A 883 25.98 4.02 32.00
N GLY A 884 25.33 4.07 30.84
CA GLY A 884 25.79 3.49 29.58
C GLY A 884 25.31 4.32 28.38
N ASP A 885 25.40 3.74 27.19
CA ASP A 885 24.93 4.33 25.94
C ASP A 885 23.90 3.39 25.30
N LEU A 886 22.81 3.94 24.78
CA LEU A 886 21.81 3.25 23.98
C LEU A 886 21.98 3.67 22.52
N TYR A 887 21.93 2.71 21.60
CA TYR A 887 22.09 2.95 20.16
C TYR A 887 20.86 2.44 19.42
N PHE A 888 20.35 3.24 18.49
CA PHE A 888 19.34 2.85 17.52
C PHE A 888 19.99 2.82 16.15
N ASN A 889 20.03 1.64 15.54
CA ASN A 889 20.46 1.47 14.15
C ASN A 889 19.19 1.34 13.30
N LEU A 890 19.01 2.22 12.33
CA LEU A 890 17.86 2.22 11.41
C LEU A 890 18.35 2.20 9.96
N GLY A 891 17.92 1.20 9.22
CA GLY A 891 18.29 1.00 7.83
C GLY A 891 18.35 -0.48 7.50
N ASN A 892 19.23 -0.85 6.56
CA ASN A 892 19.51 -2.24 6.26
C ASN A 892 20.51 -2.79 7.28
N ILE A 893 20.15 -3.87 7.98
CA ILE A 893 20.99 -4.47 9.02
C ILE A 893 21.18 -5.93 8.65
N SER A 894 22.40 -6.44 8.79
CA SER A 894 22.70 -7.84 8.53
C SER A 894 21.87 -8.74 9.44
N GLU A 895 21.12 -9.66 8.83
CA GLU A 895 20.34 -10.70 9.49
C GLU A 895 21.19 -11.93 9.86
N ASP A 896 22.44 -11.98 9.39
CA ASP A 896 23.47 -12.96 9.76
C ASP A 896 23.97 -12.71 11.21
N ILE A 897 23.26 -13.31 12.19
CA ILE A 897 23.50 -13.18 13.64
C ILE A 897 24.76 -13.96 14.04
N LEU A 898 24.96 -15.13 13.45
CA LEU A 898 26.10 -16.02 13.59
C LEU A 898 26.99 -15.91 12.36
N ARG A 899 27.68 -14.78 12.23
CA ARG A 899 28.42 -14.35 11.04
C ARG A 899 29.20 -15.47 10.37
N ASP A 900 28.60 -16.14 9.40
CA ASP A 900 29.22 -17.17 8.57
C ASP A 900 28.74 -17.16 7.13
N GLY A 901 27.83 -16.24 6.76
CA GLY A 901 27.28 -16.07 5.42
C GLY A 901 26.27 -17.14 5.01
N ARG A 902 25.94 -18.09 5.90
CA ARG A 902 24.99 -19.18 5.67
C ARG A 902 23.76 -18.90 6.53
N LYS A 903 22.58 -18.91 5.93
CA LYS A 903 21.34 -18.69 6.67
C LYS A 903 20.99 -19.91 7.51
N SER A 904 21.03 -19.75 8.83
CA SER A 904 20.49 -20.74 9.76
C SER A 904 18.96 -20.69 9.81
N LEU A 905 18.36 -21.87 9.94
CA LEU A 905 16.91 -22.06 10.06
C LEU A 905 16.62 -23.44 10.66
N GLU A 906 16.07 -23.45 11.86
CA GLU A 906 15.85 -24.65 12.67
C GLU A 906 15.02 -25.73 11.98
N ASN A 907 13.88 -25.37 11.37
CA ASN A 907 13.02 -26.34 10.70
C ASN A 907 13.63 -26.91 9.40
N GLY A 908 14.74 -26.34 8.92
CA GLY A 908 15.54 -26.90 7.84
C GLY A 908 16.46 -28.04 8.28
N LEU A 909 16.74 -28.17 9.58
CA LEU A 909 17.55 -29.26 10.11
C LEU A 909 16.84 -30.61 9.91
N PRO A 910 17.58 -31.68 9.60
CA PRO A 910 16.97 -32.98 9.37
C PRO A 910 16.39 -33.54 10.68
N ALA A 911 15.11 -33.89 10.69
CA ALA A 911 14.41 -34.47 11.85
C ALA A 911 15.08 -35.73 12.45
N ASN A 912 15.93 -36.41 11.68
CA ASN A 912 16.68 -37.60 12.09
C ASN A 912 18.20 -37.36 12.29
N GLY A 913 18.67 -36.12 12.17
CA GLY A 913 20.10 -35.79 12.32
C GLY A 913 21.01 -36.24 11.17
N ASP A 914 20.46 -36.48 9.97
CA ASP A 914 21.21 -36.95 8.80
C ASP A 914 22.28 -35.95 8.32
N ALA A 915 23.56 -36.32 8.49
CA ALA A 915 24.71 -35.50 8.13
C ALA A 915 24.85 -35.19 6.63
N SER A 916 24.15 -35.90 5.75
CA SER A 916 24.17 -35.58 4.32
C SER A 916 23.40 -34.28 4.01
N LYS A 917 22.52 -33.83 4.91
CA LYS A 917 21.55 -32.74 4.69
C LYS A 917 21.92 -31.41 5.33
N TYR A 918 22.99 -31.35 6.12
CA TYR A 918 23.53 -30.10 6.67
C TYR A 918 25.02 -29.97 6.34
N ASP A 919 25.53 -28.75 6.42
CA ASP A 919 26.96 -28.42 6.44
C ASP A 919 27.34 -27.97 7.86
N GLU A 920 28.63 -28.00 8.18
CA GLU A 920 29.13 -27.44 9.44
C GLU A 920 29.96 -26.18 9.20
N THR A 921 29.70 -25.15 10.01
CA THR A 921 30.44 -23.88 10.05
C THR A 921 31.23 -23.78 11.36
N ALA A 922 31.94 -22.67 11.60
CA ALA A 922 32.62 -22.45 12.88
C ALA A 922 31.61 -22.41 14.04
N TRP A 923 30.40 -21.90 13.80
CA TRP A 923 29.32 -21.83 14.77
C TRP A 923 28.63 -23.16 14.98
N GLY A 924 28.23 -23.86 13.93
CA GLY A 924 27.40 -25.04 14.14
C GLY A 924 27.03 -25.79 12.88
N ARG A 925 25.77 -26.20 12.77
CA ARG A 925 25.19 -26.93 11.64
C ARG A 925 24.18 -26.05 10.92
N VAL A 926 24.29 -25.95 9.61
CA VAL A 926 23.38 -25.16 8.76
C VAL A 926 22.78 -26.06 7.68
N PRO A 927 21.46 -26.03 7.44
CA PRO A 927 20.83 -26.89 6.45
C PRO A 927 21.29 -26.58 5.02
N LYS A 928 21.47 -27.63 4.20
CA LYS A 928 21.82 -27.48 2.78
C LYS A 928 20.64 -27.01 1.93
N LEU A 929 19.44 -27.41 2.32
CA LEU A 929 18.17 -27.05 1.67
C LEU A 929 17.28 -26.40 2.71
N GLN A 930 16.72 -25.26 2.36
CA GLN A 930 15.83 -24.53 3.26
C GLN A 930 14.38 -24.81 2.88
N PRO A 931 13.48 -25.03 3.84
CA PRO A 931 12.07 -25.10 3.54
C PRO A 931 11.56 -23.71 3.17
N VAL A 932 10.72 -23.63 2.13
CA VAL A 932 10.03 -22.39 1.74
C VAL A 932 9.07 -21.90 2.83
N VAL A 933 8.51 -22.84 3.60
CA VAL A 933 7.61 -22.56 4.71
C VAL A 933 8.37 -22.73 6.01
N GLN A 934 8.51 -21.65 6.76
CA GLN A 934 9.15 -21.61 8.07
C GLN A 934 8.15 -22.02 9.15
N ALA A 935 7.88 -23.32 9.23
CA ALA A 935 7.05 -23.93 10.25
C ALA A 935 7.62 -25.30 10.62
N PHE A 936 7.54 -25.63 11.90
CA PHE A 936 7.91 -26.95 12.39
C PHE A 936 6.85 -28.00 12.08
N ASP A 937 7.26 -29.27 12.06
CA ASP A 937 6.34 -30.41 12.15
C ASP A 937 5.74 -30.48 13.58
N ASN A 938 4.56 -31.09 13.71
CA ASN A 938 3.91 -31.37 14.99
C ASN A 938 4.51 -32.59 15.73
N ASP A 939 5.44 -33.34 15.13
CA ASP A 939 6.14 -34.44 15.78
C ASP A 939 7.08 -33.95 16.91
N PRO A 940 6.84 -34.33 18.19
CA PRO A 940 7.71 -33.95 19.31
C PRO A 940 9.14 -34.49 19.22
N ALA A 941 9.36 -35.62 18.53
CA ALA A 941 10.70 -36.19 18.37
C ALA A 941 11.52 -35.35 17.39
N ALA A 942 10.93 -34.98 16.24
CA ALA A 942 11.53 -34.07 15.28
C ALA A 942 11.78 -32.70 15.91
N ARG A 943 10.81 -32.16 16.67
CA ARG A 943 10.94 -30.85 17.33
C ARG A 943 12.17 -30.77 18.21
N ARG A 944 12.45 -31.80 19.02
CA ARG A 944 13.60 -31.82 19.94
C ARG A 944 14.96 -31.76 19.22
N VAL A 945 15.02 -32.19 17.96
CA VAL A 945 16.26 -32.16 17.15
C VAL A 945 16.38 -30.85 16.35
N GLN A 946 15.26 -30.18 16.08
CA GLN A 946 15.22 -28.97 15.27
C GLN A 946 15.23 -27.67 16.10
N ASP A 947 14.51 -27.63 17.23
CA ASP A 947 14.43 -26.50 18.19
C ASP A 947 15.67 -26.49 19.09
N VAL A 948 16.83 -26.20 18.49
CA VAL A 948 18.19 -26.29 19.06
C VAL A 948 18.98 -24.99 18.84
N GLY A 949 18.30 -23.87 18.60
CA GLY A 949 18.93 -22.58 18.44
C GLY A 949 19.46 -22.29 17.04
N LEU A 950 20.04 -21.09 16.90
CA LEU A 950 20.58 -20.59 15.63
C LEU A 950 21.84 -21.33 15.18
N ASP A 951 22.59 -21.96 16.07
CA ASP A 951 23.77 -22.73 15.70
C ASP A 951 23.43 -24.16 15.23
N GLY A 952 22.20 -24.63 15.44
CA GLY A 952 21.77 -25.95 15.02
C GLY A 952 22.39 -27.09 15.84
N LEU A 953 22.85 -26.82 17.06
CA LEU A 953 23.47 -27.80 17.95
C LEU A 953 22.71 -27.88 19.26
N SER A 954 22.44 -29.10 19.72
CA SER A 954 22.00 -29.26 21.12
C SER A 954 23.16 -28.99 22.08
N ASN A 955 22.87 -28.60 23.32
CA ASN A 955 23.83 -28.54 24.43
C ASN A 955 24.83 -29.72 24.51
N ALA A 956 24.42 -30.94 24.15
CA ALA A 956 25.31 -32.10 24.10
C ALA A 956 26.31 -32.05 22.95
N ASP A 957 25.87 -31.61 21.77
CA ASP A 957 26.71 -31.46 20.58
C ASP A 957 27.62 -30.23 20.69
N GLU A 958 27.16 -29.14 21.31
CA GLU A 958 27.99 -27.98 21.60
C GLU A 958 29.19 -28.32 22.49
N ARG A 959 28.95 -29.11 23.55
CA ARG A 959 30.02 -29.62 24.42
C ARG A 959 31.07 -30.40 23.65
N ALA A 960 30.65 -31.17 22.64
CA ALA A 960 31.55 -31.94 21.81
C ALA A 960 32.33 -31.03 20.84
N LYS A 961 31.65 -30.12 20.14
CA LYS A 961 32.24 -29.21 19.15
C LYS A 961 33.22 -28.22 19.79
N PHE A 962 32.85 -27.64 20.93
CA PHE A 962 33.61 -26.59 21.61
C PHE A 962 34.42 -27.09 22.81
N ALA A 963 34.66 -28.39 22.93
CA ALA A 963 35.33 -29.02 24.08
C ALA A 963 36.63 -28.32 24.50
N ALA A 964 37.46 -27.91 23.52
CA ALA A 964 38.72 -27.22 23.79
C ALA A 964 38.52 -25.85 24.48
N LEU A 965 37.58 -25.04 23.96
CA LEU A 965 37.26 -23.72 24.50
C LEU A 965 36.57 -23.84 25.87
N ILE A 966 35.62 -24.76 26.00
CA ILE A 966 34.91 -25.02 27.26
C ILE A 966 35.89 -25.41 28.36
N ASN A 967 36.84 -26.31 28.09
CA ASN A 967 37.87 -26.69 29.07
C ASN A 967 38.75 -25.51 29.48
N GLN A 968 39.07 -24.60 28.55
CA GLN A 968 39.83 -23.39 28.85
C GLN A 968 39.05 -22.40 29.73
N ILE A 969 37.75 -22.25 29.49
CA ILE A 969 36.88 -21.41 30.33
C ILE A 969 36.76 -22.03 31.73
N LYS A 970 36.46 -23.33 31.83
CA LYS A 970 36.31 -24.06 33.10
C LYS A 970 37.53 -23.98 34.00
N ALA A 971 38.73 -23.90 33.43
CA ALA A 971 39.96 -23.72 34.20
C ALA A 971 39.98 -22.42 35.04
N GLN A 972 39.13 -21.43 34.71
CA GLN A 972 38.98 -20.17 35.44
C GLN A 972 37.81 -20.18 36.44
N LEU A 973 36.93 -21.19 36.38
CA LEU A 973 35.66 -21.24 37.10
C LEU A 973 35.73 -22.11 38.36
N ASN A 974 34.86 -21.83 39.32
CA ASN A 974 34.58 -22.74 40.42
C ASN A 974 33.72 -23.93 39.94
N PRO A 975 33.60 -25.02 40.72
CA PRO A 975 32.87 -26.23 40.28
C PRO A 975 31.42 -25.97 39.88
N ASP A 976 30.71 -25.09 40.58
CA ASP A 976 29.29 -24.79 40.30
C ASP A 976 29.13 -24.01 38.99
N ALA A 977 29.96 -23.00 38.76
CA ALA A 977 29.97 -22.21 37.53
C ALA A 977 30.46 -23.06 36.34
N ALA A 978 31.42 -23.96 36.55
CA ALA A 978 31.86 -24.92 35.55
C ALA A 978 30.74 -25.90 35.16
N ALA A 979 29.94 -26.37 36.13
CA ALA A 979 28.77 -27.20 35.85
C ALA A 979 27.66 -26.42 35.14
N ALA A 980 27.42 -25.16 35.51
CA ALA A 980 26.48 -24.30 34.81
C ALA A 980 26.89 -24.06 33.33
N LEU A 981 28.18 -23.90 33.06
CA LEU A 981 28.72 -23.79 31.71
C LEU A 981 28.59 -25.10 30.92
N ASP A 982 28.79 -26.26 31.56
CA ASP A 982 28.60 -27.56 30.89
C ASP A 982 27.13 -27.83 30.52
N ASN A 983 26.18 -27.26 31.27
CA ASN A 983 24.76 -27.44 30.98
C ASN A 983 24.25 -26.54 29.86
N ASP A 984 24.93 -25.42 29.61
CA ASP A 984 24.51 -24.37 28.68
C ASP A 984 25.75 -23.70 28.02
N PRO A 985 26.48 -24.43 27.15
CA PRO A 985 27.74 -23.95 26.58
C PRO A 985 27.61 -22.71 25.72
N ALA A 986 26.58 -22.58 24.88
CA ALA A 986 26.33 -21.39 24.07
C ALA A 986 25.56 -20.27 24.81
N SER A 987 24.92 -20.50 25.96
CA SER A 987 24.11 -19.47 26.65
C SER A 987 22.85 -19.05 25.89
N ASP A 988 22.24 -19.98 25.17
CA ASP A 988 21.07 -19.80 24.32
C ASP A 988 19.84 -20.63 24.78
N ASP A 989 19.96 -21.38 25.88
CA ASP A 989 18.84 -22.08 26.54
C ASP A 989 17.63 -21.19 26.87
N TYR A 990 16.45 -21.61 26.43
CA TYR A 990 15.16 -21.01 26.80
C TYR A 990 14.69 -21.38 28.21
N SER A 991 14.12 -20.41 28.94
CA SER A 991 13.42 -20.67 30.20
C SER A 991 12.07 -19.96 30.27
N TYR A 992 11.00 -20.74 30.48
CA TYR A 992 9.66 -20.18 30.65
C TYR A 992 9.49 -19.52 32.03
N TYR A 993 8.88 -18.32 32.05
CA TYR A 993 8.71 -17.52 33.26
C TYR A 993 7.84 -18.18 34.34
N ARG A 994 7.07 -19.24 34.01
CA ARG A 994 6.29 -20.05 34.97
C ARG A 994 6.86 -21.46 35.20
N SER A 995 8.12 -21.70 34.84
CA SER A 995 8.73 -23.01 35.04
C SER A 995 8.80 -23.40 36.53
N THR A 996 8.64 -24.69 36.79
CA THR A 996 8.72 -25.26 38.15
C THR A 996 10.08 -25.04 38.82
N ALA A 997 11.18 -25.02 38.04
CA ALA A 997 12.52 -24.73 38.56
C ALA A 997 12.65 -23.28 39.10
N LEU A 998 12.04 -22.31 38.41
CA LEU A 998 11.99 -20.91 38.87
C LEU A 998 11.08 -20.77 40.11
N ASP A 999 10.05 -21.61 40.23
CA ASP A 999 9.21 -21.68 41.43
C ASP A 999 9.96 -22.25 42.63
N GLN A 1000 10.70 -23.34 42.45
CA GLN A 1000 11.50 -23.99 43.50
C GLN A 1000 12.61 -23.06 44.03
N SER A 1001 13.20 -22.25 43.15
CA SER A 1001 14.21 -21.24 43.52
C SER A 1001 13.63 -19.93 44.06
N ASN A 1002 12.30 -19.79 44.15
CA ASN A 1002 11.60 -18.55 44.53
C ASN A 1002 12.08 -17.33 43.73
N ALA A 1003 12.29 -17.49 42.43
CA ALA A 1003 12.76 -16.43 41.55
C ALA A 1003 11.73 -15.28 41.44
N GLY A 1004 12.20 -14.03 41.54
CA GLY A 1004 11.42 -12.82 41.26
C GLY A 1004 11.13 -12.62 39.77
N ILE A 1005 10.35 -11.60 39.42
CA ILE A 1005 9.83 -11.39 38.06
C ILE A 1005 10.98 -11.11 37.07
N LEU A 1006 11.94 -10.24 37.42
CA LEU A 1006 13.10 -9.96 36.55
C LEU A 1006 13.94 -11.22 36.24
N LYS A 1007 14.16 -12.07 37.25
CA LYS A 1007 14.95 -13.30 37.07
C LYS A 1007 14.24 -14.31 36.18
N ARG A 1008 12.90 -14.34 36.21
CA ARG A 1008 12.07 -15.25 35.40
C ARG A 1008 12.15 -14.94 33.91
N TYR A 1009 12.30 -13.67 33.54
CA TYR A 1009 12.44 -13.26 32.14
C TYR A 1009 13.90 -13.23 31.64
N GLN A 1010 14.90 -13.41 32.52
CA GLN A 1010 16.31 -13.27 32.16
C GLN A 1010 16.76 -14.18 30.98
N ARG A 1011 16.17 -15.37 30.85
CA ARG A 1011 16.45 -16.36 29.78
C ARG A 1011 15.23 -16.66 28.91
N TYR A 1012 14.26 -15.76 28.89
CA TYR A 1012 13.03 -15.95 28.09
C TYR A 1012 13.27 -15.79 26.59
N ASN A 1013 14.37 -15.14 26.19
CA ASN A 1013 14.73 -14.90 24.79
C ASN A 1013 15.76 -15.90 24.24
N GLY A 1014 16.07 -16.97 24.98
CA GLY A 1014 16.94 -18.04 24.47
C GLY A 1014 16.25 -18.78 23.32
N PRO A 1015 16.92 -19.05 22.19
CA PRO A 1015 16.35 -19.77 21.06
C PRO A 1015 16.24 -21.29 21.29
N GLU A 1016 17.19 -21.97 21.96
CA GLU A 1016 17.10 -23.43 22.17
C GLU A 1016 15.90 -23.79 23.08
N GLY A 1017 14.90 -24.46 22.51
CA GLY A 1017 13.72 -24.96 23.24
C GLY A 1017 12.63 -23.91 23.45
N ASN A 1018 12.61 -22.84 22.65
CA ASN A 1018 11.63 -21.76 22.79
C ASN A 1018 10.27 -22.08 22.14
N SER A 1019 10.22 -23.16 21.36
CA SER A 1019 9.09 -23.59 20.52
C SER A 1019 8.56 -24.98 20.90
N LYS A 1020 8.65 -25.33 22.20
CA LYS A 1020 8.24 -26.64 22.72
C LYS A 1020 6.79 -27.00 22.42
N THR A 1021 6.54 -28.27 22.12
CA THR A 1021 5.17 -28.81 22.03
C THR A 1021 4.49 -28.82 23.41
N PRO A 1022 3.15 -28.95 23.50
CA PRO A 1022 2.46 -29.08 24.79
C PRO A 1022 2.96 -30.25 25.63
N GLN A 1023 3.31 -31.37 24.99
CA GLN A 1023 3.86 -32.55 25.66
C GLN A 1023 5.23 -32.23 26.28
N GLN A 1024 6.13 -31.63 25.51
CA GLN A 1024 7.45 -31.20 26.00
C GLN A 1024 7.33 -30.12 27.08
N SER A 1025 6.39 -29.18 26.94
CA SER A 1025 6.11 -28.15 27.95
C SER A 1025 5.74 -28.76 29.29
N GLN A 1026 4.91 -29.80 29.27
CA GLN A 1026 4.49 -30.51 30.48
C GLN A 1026 5.64 -31.33 31.09
N GLU A 1027 6.49 -31.94 30.27
CA GLU A 1027 7.65 -32.71 30.71
C GLU A 1027 8.75 -31.84 31.32
N ASP A 1028 9.16 -30.77 30.60
CA ASP A 1028 10.32 -29.95 30.95
C ASP A 1028 9.99 -28.85 31.96
N PHE A 1029 8.80 -28.24 31.85
CA PHE A 1029 8.41 -27.07 32.66
C PHE A 1029 7.19 -27.29 33.54
N GLY A 1030 6.45 -28.39 33.38
CA GLY A 1030 5.27 -28.70 34.20
C GLY A 1030 4.04 -27.84 33.89
N VAL A 1031 3.99 -27.20 32.72
CA VAL A 1031 2.89 -26.33 32.29
C VAL A 1031 2.32 -26.78 30.93
N GLU A 1032 1.04 -26.49 30.70
CA GLU A 1032 0.34 -26.91 29.47
C GLU A 1032 0.93 -26.29 28.18
N ASN A 1033 1.40 -25.04 28.27
CA ASN A 1033 2.05 -24.35 27.16
C ASN A 1033 3.15 -23.44 27.72
N SER A 1034 4.38 -23.70 27.28
CA SER A 1034 5.58 -22.96 27.67
C SER A 1034 6.27 -22.27 26.50
N ALA A 1035 5.81 -22.48 25.27
CA ALA A 1035 6.45 -21.92 24.09
C ALA A 1035 6.33 -20.38 24.11
N SER A 1036 7.39 -19.70 23.68
CA SER A 1036 7.38 -18.25 23.45
C SER A 1036 6.99 -17.92 22.01
N THR A 1037 7.23 -18.84 21.08
CA THR A 1037 6.87 -18.77 19.67
C THR A 1037 6.46 -20.16 19.16
N SER A 1038 5.71 -20.22 18.07
CA SER A 1038 5.45 -21.47 17.34
C SER A 1038 6.23 -21.57 16.03
N LEU A 1039 7.00 -20.53 15.72
CA LEU A 1039 7.76 -20.38 14.50
C LEU A 1039 9.22 -20.77 14.80
N PRO A 1040 9.91 -21.44 13.86
CA PRO A 1040 11.33 -21.73 13.99
C PRO A 1040 12.15 -20.45 14.05
N ASP A 1041 13.24 -20.49 14.82
CA ASP A 1041 14.25 -19.47 14.78
C ASP A 1041 15.09 -19.59 13.52
N GLY A 1042 15.49 -18.43 12.98
CA GLY A 1042 16.32 -18.35 11.80
C GLY A 1042 16.87 -16.95 11.58
N GLU A 1043 17.81 -16.87 10.66
CA GLU A 1043 18.50 -15.64 10.24
C GLU A 1043 17.81 -15.01 9.03
N ASP A 1044 16.49 -14.83 9.19
CA ASP A 1044 15.57 -14.24 8.21
C ASP A 1044 14.42 -13.58 9.00
N ILE A 1045 14.69 -12.36 9.44
CA ILE A 1045 13.84 -11.64 10.39
C ILE A 1045 12.63 -11.07 9.68
N ASN A 1046 12.83 -10.60 8.44
CA ASN A 1046 11.77 -10.03 7.63
C ASN A 1046 10.86 -11.11 7.00
N ARG A 1047 11.29 -12.38 6.97
CA ARG A 1047 10.61 -13.56 6.40
C ARG A 1047 10.42 -13.49 4.90
N ASP A 1048 11.40 -12.94 4.19
CA ASP A 1048 11.38 -12.85 2.72
C ASP A 1048 12.05 -14.06 2.02
N ASN A 1049 12.44 -15.06 2.81
CA ASN A 1049 13.19 -16.26 2.42
C ASN A 1049 14.65 -16.01 2.03
N ASN A 1050 15.11 -14.77 2.03
CA ASN A 1050 16.50 -14.41 1.89
C ASN A 1050 17.19 -14.26 3.25
N MET A 1051 18.48 -13.89 3.24
CA MET A 1051 19.18 -13.38 4.42
C MET A 1051 19.97 -12.17 3.98
N THR A 1052 19.66 -11.03 4.57
CA THR A 1052 20.40 -9.80 4.32
C THR A 1052 21.75 -9.85 5.02
N GLN A 1053 22.84 -9.54 4.31
CA GLN A 1053 24.21 -9.60 4.86
C GLN A 1053 24.91 -8.24 4.95
N SER A 1054 24.24 -7.21 4.44
CA SER A 1054 24.76 -5.85 4.35
C SER A 1054 24.35 -5.08 5.60
N ASP A 1055 25.27 -4.30 6.14
CA ASP A 1055 25.03 -3.38 7.25
C ASP A 1055 25.14 -1.94 6.73
N GLU A 1056 23.99 -1.35 6.42
CA GLU A 1056 23.82 -0.01 5.86
C GLU A 1056 22.73 0.73 6.62
N TYR A 1057 23.11 1.37 7.73
CA TYR A 1057 22.16 2.01 8.62
C TYR A 1057 22.66 3.38 9.10
N TYR A 1058 21.70 4.22 9.49
CA TYR A 1058 21.94 5.39 10.31
C TYR A 1058 21.98 4.97 11.78
N GLN A 1059 22.98 5.45 12.51
CA GLN A 1059 23.14 5.19 13.93
C GLN A 1059 22.80 6.43 14.75
N TYR A 1060 21.89 6.27 15.70
CA TYR A 1060 21.50 7.31 16.65
C TYR A 1060 21.94 6.89 18.06
N LYS A 1061 22.74 7.73 18.72
CA LYS A 1061 23.26 7.49 20.06
C LYS A 1061 22.50 8.32 21.09
N VAL A 1062 21.98 7.67 22.13
CA VAL A 1062 21.39 8.30 23.32
C VAL A 1062 22.25 7.95 24.53
N SER A 1063 22.81 8.97 25.20
CA SER A 1063 23.54 8.75 26.45
C SER A 1063 22.54 8.44 27.55
N MET A 1064 22.74 7.35 28.29
CA MET A 1064 21.85 7.03 29.41
C MET A 1064 22.39 7.55 30.74
N ARG A 1065 23.49 8.29 30.79
CA ARG A 1065 24.14 8.71 32.05
C ARG A 1065 23.28 9.73 32.82
N PRO A 1066 23.24 9.70 34.17
CA PRO A 1066 22.36 10.58 34.94
C PRO A 1066 22.55 12.08 34.65
N ALA A 1067 23.79 12.51 34.37
CA ALA A 1067 24.11 13.90 34.08
C ALA A 1067 23.59 14.38 32.71
N ASP A 1068 23.33 13.45 31.79
CA ASP A 1068 22.93 13.75 30.40
C ASP A 1068 21.40 13.66 30.21
N LEU A 1069 20.65 13.16 31.21
CA LEU A 1069 19.18 13.04 31.19
C LEU A 1069 18.50 14.32 31.68
N ILE A 1070 18.80 15.44 31.02
CA ILE A 1070 18.27 16.77 31.31
C ILE A 1070 17.41 17.25 30.11
N VAL A 1071 16.20 17.74 30.39
CA VAL A 1071 15.29 18.28 29.36
C VAL A 1071 15.99 19.36 28.54
N GLY A 1072 15.92 19.23 27.21
CA GLY A 1072 16.58 20.11 26.24
C GLY A 1072 17.98 19.65 25.81
N GLN A 1073 18.53 18.57 26.37
CA GLN A 1073 19.79 17.95 25.98
C GLN A 1073 19.58 16.48 25.64
N ASN A 1074 20.50 15.87 24.87
CA ASN A 1074 20.52 14.41 24.64
C ASN A 1074 19.16 13.83 24.17
N PHE A 1075 18.45 14.58 23.32
CA PHE A 1075 17.12 14.25 22.78
C PHE A 1075 15.98 14.12 23.82
N VAL A 1076 16.20 14.56 25.07
CA VAL A 1076 15.15 14.57 26.10
C VAL A 1076 14.24 15.79 25.90
N THR A 1077 13.00 15.55 25.51
CA THR A 1077 12.00 16.61 25.23
C THR A 1077 11.11 16.92 26.42
N ASP A 1078 10.82 15.94 27.27
CA ASP A 1078 9.92 16.08 28.42
C ASP A 1078 10.35 15.17 29.59
N LYS A 1079 9.87 15.50 30.79
CA LYS A 1079 10.11 14.75 32.04
C LYS A 1079 8.91 14.93 32.98
N ILE A 1080 8.24 13.84 33.31
CA ILE A 1080 7.04 13.84 34.14
C ILE A 1080 7.32 13.06 35.43
N THR A 1081 7.13 13.70 36.58
CA THR A 1081 7.22 13.01 37.88
C THR A 1081 5.82 12.75 38.42
N SER A 1082 5.45 11.48 38.53
CA SER A 1082 4.14 11.02 39.00
C SER A 1082 4.20 10.42 40.40
N GLN A 1083 3.17 10.69 41.21
CA GLN A 1083 3.02 10.12 42.55
C GLN A 1083 2.27 8.79 42.46
N VAL A 1084 3.01 7.68 42.44
CA VAL A 1084 2.45 6.35 42.16
C VAL A 1084 2.09 5.64 43.45
N LYS A 1085 0.85 5.15 43.55
CA LYS A 1085 0.41 4.29 44.65
C LYS A 1085 0.78 2.83 44.37
N LEU A 1086 1.75 2.30 45.09
CA LEU A 1086 2.32 0.97 44.89
C LEU A 1086 1.46 -0.15 45.51
N ALA A 1087 1.72 -1.38 45.07
CA ALA A 1087 1.00 -2.57 45.52
C ALA A 1087 1.12 -2.80 47.05
N ASN A 1088 2.23 -2.40 47.67
CA ASN A 1088 2.48 -2.45 49.12
C ASN A 1088 1.72 -1.37 49.92
N GLY A 1089 1.05 -0.44 49.24
CA GLY A 1089 0.27 0.65 49.86
C GLY A 1089 1.04 1.95 50.08
N SER A 1090 2.34 1.98 49.80
CA SER A 1090 3.13 3.21 49.81
C SER A 1090 2.92 4.04 48.55
N THR A 1091 3.09 5.35 48.66
CA THR A 1091 3.13 6.26 47.50
C THR A 1091 4.57 6.71 47.31
N GLN A 1092 5.11 6.53 46.11
CA GLN A 1092 6.48 6.92 45.78
C GLN A 1092 6.49 7.79 44.52
N PRO A 1093 7.33 8.85 44.47
CA PRO A 1093 7.56 9.59 43.23
C PRO A 1093 8.34 8.72 42.25
N VAL A 1094 7.87 8.66 41.01
CA VAL A 1094 8.58 8.03 39.89
C VAL A 1094 8.70 9.07 38.79
N THR A 1095 9.86 9.10 38.14
CA THR A 1095 10.07 9.92 36.95
C THR A 1095 10.36 9.05 35.74
#